data_AF-A0A060SDB4-F1
#
_entry.id   AF-A0A060SDB4-F1
#
_cell.length_a   1.000
_cell.length_b   1.000
_cell.length_c   1.000
_cell.angle_alpha   90.00
_cell.angle_beta   90.00
_cell.angle_gamma   90.00
#
_symmetry.space_group_name_H-M   'P 1'
#
loop_
_entity.id
_entity.type
_entity.pdbx_description
1 polymer ?
#
loop_
_entity_poly.entity_id
_entity_poly.type
_entity_poly.pdbx_seq_one_letter_code
_entity_poly.pdbx_strand_id
1 'polypeptide(L)'
;MPTCRRKRVILTEPSPALLDALKNDPNREVFYLAETGEIFETYEAYAARMSFYRLKQFQCEVTGKSGLDYFQALESERQEARTMHSRFPDQLKAAVLKAVQWRTFSIQLWLTSPSNPIMFSTLEEVMGRIDHLVEAVYDRFKDRYYPDEKVYVEIQGDKYLARIVQVFPPKSETTVKRSPVASSSSTPLSDEPMAIHKVAENLKISVKDSIAMDDPAKYVYKVQILEEDRQAAPTKADKSKGKETSRGQWSGHLIDVDCPKMSRDRLAFSKSILRRFIRDCVDREAAVASPWTVKPAIAARYGVNTVMPEEIRKGVENLKKGESDKRKKIWEEKEGPASKRQKRAAAAAENEKILQAIAEQREREAREKAEHAQRAKEESERLAAEKKKKKPIRYPTEDLDVVLGEKEKKAGVKLKRPVPSKLAMPFGLDQETNSAFLMTWNFVVVYGQPLHISPFTMDDFDAALRHSLIEPPCQLLSEIHATLIYNLRTIPFNRHSAVMSLVDYKQEHGDNELLGVSIDQLTAAMADVGNNWERAPLRHSEGREGWEESLVGCLKDHANLENFPRLREILTRLLFAPDDTDASGSAAPSPSTSPTPMRLTTPTHPKQLYYKLPPKDRVDILAFMCNLAVSSKAIHMHMELCEEQLTALRKEKIEVNRTKKA
;
A
#
# COMPACT_ATOMS: atom_id res chain seq x y z
N MET A 1 -17.32 -22.24 -0.47
CA MET A 1 -16.58 -23.36 0.14
C MET A 1 -15.20 -22.83 0.43
N PRO A 2 -14.66 -23.03 1.65
CA PRO A 2 -13.38 -22.46 2.04
C PRO A 2 -12.26 -22.81 1.05
N THR A 3 -11.35 -21.85 0.85
CA THR A 3 -10.21 -22.02 -0.05
C THR A 3 -8.93 -22.26 0.75
N CYS A 4 -8.07 -23.15 0.27
CA CYS A 4 -6.72 -23.35 0.79
C CYS A 4 -5.73 -23.05 -0.33
N ARG A 5 -4.77 -22.15 -0.10
CA ARG A 5 -3.80 -21.70 -1.11
C ARG A 5 -4.45 -21.28 -2.44
N ARG A 6 -5.57 -20.55 -2.38
CA ARG A 6 -6.37 -20.08 -3.53
C ARG A 6 -7.04 -21.18 -4.37
N LYS A 7 -7.10 -22.42 -3.88
CA LYS A 7 -7.87 -23.53 -4.48
C LYS A 7 -9.03 -23.90 -3.57
N ARG A 8 -10.20 -24.23 -4.14
CA ARG A 8 -11.33 -24.77 -3.36
C ARG A 8 -10.94 -26.13 -2.80
N VAL A 9 -11.28 -26.37 -1.55
CA VAL A 9 -11.02 -27.66 -0.89
C VAL A 9 -11.99 -28.69 -1.47
N ILE A 10 -11.43 -29.72 -2.11
CA ILE A 10 -12.20 -30.83 -2.68
C ILE A 10 -12.48 -31.82 -1.53
N LEU A 11 -13.75 -32.18 -1.37
CA LEU A 11 -14.19 -33.20 -0.41
C LEU A 11 -13.75 -34.57 -0.93
N THR A 12 -13.34 -35.43 -0.02
CA THR A 12 -12.88 -36.79 -0.32
C THR A 12 -14.11 -37.64 -0.65
N GLU A 13 -14.17 -38.16 -1.86
CA GLU A 13 -15.20 -39.14 -2.22
C GLU A 13 -14.92 -40.49 -1.55
N PRO A 14 -15.96 -41.25 -1.17
CA PRO A 14 -15.78 -42.57 -0.60
C PRO A 14 -15.00 -43.46 -1.57
N SER A 15 -14.10 -44.29 -1.04
CA SER A 15 -13.28 -45.15 -1.87
C SER A 15 -14.18 -46.12 -2.66
N PRO A 16 -13.78 -46.54 -3.88
CA PRO A 16 -14.52 -47.56 -4.63
C PRO A 16 -14.63 -48.88 -3.86
N ALA A 17 -13.66 -49.21 -3.01
CA ALA A 17 -13.71 -50.38 -2.14
C ALA A 17 -14.81 -50.28 -1.07
N LEU A 18 -15.06 -49.09 -0.51
CA LEU A 18 -16.14 -48.84 0.44
C LEU A 18 -17.52 -48.87 -0.25
N LEU A 19 -17.61 -48.36 -1.47
CA LEU A 19 -18.84 -48.42 -2.28
C LEU A 19 -19.21 -49.85 -2.69
N ASP A 20 -18.21 -50.70 -2.97
CA ASP A 20 -18.45 -52.12 -3.25
C ASP A 20 -18.67 -52.94 -1.97
N ALA A 21 -18.03 -52.57 -0.86
CA ALA A 21 -18.30 -53.17 0.45
C ALA A 21 -19.74 -52.89 0.91
N LEU A 22 -20.30 -51.70 0.65
CA LEU A 22 -21.68 -51.37 0.98
C LEU A 22 -22.70 -52.29 0.28
N LYS A 23 -22.40 -52.77 -0.93
CA LYS A 23 -23.27 -53.71 -1.66
C LYS A 23 -23.24 -55.12 -1.07
N ASN A 24 -22.12 -55.50 -0.46
CA ASN A 24 -21.88 -56.86 0.05
C ASN A 24 -22.13 -56.99 1.56
N ASP A 25 -21.92 -55.92 2.33
CA ASP A 25 -22.09 -55.87 3.78
C ASP A 25 -22.61 -54.49 4.23
N PRO A 26 -23.94 -54.33 4.38
CA PRO A 26 -24.56 -53.04 4.71
C PRO A 26 -24.36 -52.60 6.16
N ASN A 27 -23.88 -53.47 7.06
CA ASN A 27 -23.67 -53.16 8.48
C ASN A 27 -22.22 -52.82 8.84
N ARG A 28 -21.35 -52.66 7.84
CA ARG A 28 -19.93 -52.38 8.06
C ARG A 28 -19.72 -51.03 8.76
N GLU A 29 -18.99 -51.05 9.87
CA GLU A 29 -18.64 -49.85 10.63
C GLU A 29 -17.67 -48.96 9.85
N VAL A 30 -17.96 -47.66 9.82
CA VAL A 30 -17.18 -46.63 9.10
C VAL A 30 -17.03 -45.37 9.94
N PHE A 31 -15.98 -44.60 9.71
CA PHE A 31 -15.77 -43.33 10.39
C PHE A 31 -16.38 -42.19 9.58
N TYR A 32 -17.45 -41.60 10.11
CA TYR A 32 -18.19 -40.52 9.44
C TYR A 32 -17.82 -39.15 10.00
N LEU A 33 -17.52 -38.21 9.10
CA LEU A 33 -17.31 -36.80 9.45
C LEU A 33 -18.59 -35.99 9.21
N ALA A 34 -19.38 -35.78 10.27
CA ALA A 34 -20.71 -35.17 10.21
C ALA A 34 -20.75 -33.77 9.58
N GLU A 35 -19.68 -32.98 9.70
CA GLU A 35 -19.66 -31.60 9.21
C GLU A 35 -19.42 -31.48 7.70
N THR A 36 -18.62 -32.38 7.10
CA THR A 36 -18.31 -32.38 5.66
C THR A 36 -19.05 -33.45 4.89
N GLY A 37 -19.61 -34.46 5.58
CA GLY A 37 -20.25 -35.61 4.97
C GLY A 37 -19.28 -36.66 4.42
N GLU A 38 -17.97 -36.53 4.69
CA GLU A 38 -16.96 -37.50 4.23
C GLU A 38 -17.01 -38.79 5.08
N ILE A 39 -16.75 -39.93 4.44
CA ILE A 39 -16.76 -41.26 5.06
C ILE A 39 -15.37 -41.87 4.88
N PHE A 40 -14.81 -42.43 5.95
CA PHE A 40 -13.47 -43.03 5.98
C PHE A 40 -13.53 -44.47 6.49
N GLU A 41 -12.74 -45.35 5.86
CA GLU A 41 -12.60 -46.75 6.28
C GLU A 41 -11.71 -46.91 7.51
N THR A 42 -10.68 -46.07 7.64
CA THR A 42 -9.68 -46.17 8.72
C THR A 42 -9.70 -44.93 9.60
N TYR A 43 -9.48 -45.15 10.90
CA TYR A 43 -9.38 -44.05 11.88
C TYR A 43 -8.22 -43.10 11.55
N GLU A 44 -7.11 -43.62 11.03
CA GLU A 44 -5.93 -42.82 10.67
C GLU A 44 -6.25 -41.82 9.54
N ALA A 45 -6.98 -42.26 8.51
CA ALA A 45 -7.42 -41.36 7.42
C ALA A 45 -8.39 -40.28 7.94
N TYR A 46 -9.33 -40.68 8.81
CA TYR A 46 -10.24 -39.75 9.48
C TYR A 46 -9.47 -38.71 10.33
N ALA A 47 -8.52 -39.16 11.16
CA ALA A 47 -7.75 -38.31 12.07
C ALA A 47 -6.82 -37.35 11.31
N ALA A 48 -6.18 -37.82 10.24
CA ALA A 48 -5.36 -36.99 9.36
C ALA A 48 -6.21 -35.90 8.67
N ARG A 49 -7.41 -36.26 8.19
CA ARG A 49 -8.33 -35.31 7.56
C ARG A 49 -8.89 -34.30 8.55
N MET A 50 -9.26 -34.73 9.75
CA MET A 50 -9.69 -33.86 10.84
C MET A 50 -8.58 -32.87 11.23
N SER A 51 -7.33 -33.34 11.30
CA SER A 51 -6.17 -32.51 11.59
C SER A 51 -5.96 -31.46 10.49
N PHE A 52 -6.09 -31.86 9.21
CA PHE A 52 -6.04 -30.94 8.07
C PHE A 52 -7.08 -29.83 8.18
N TYR A 53 -8.32 -30.13 8.59
CA TYR A 53 -9.38 -29.13 8.75
C TYR A 53 -9.18 -28.20 9.94
N ARG A 54 -8.53 -28.66 11.01
CA ARG A 54 -8.21 -27.83 12.19
C ARG A 54 -7.00 -26.90 11.98
N LEU A 55 -6.20 -27.11 10.92
CA LEU A 55 -5.12 -26.20 10.58
C LEU A 55 -5.67 -24.83 10.15
N LYS A 56 -5.08 -23.76 10.68
CA LYS A 56 -5.43 -22.36 10.38
C LYS A 56 -4.88 -21.88 9.03
N GLN A 57 -5.15 -22.62 7.96
CA GLN A 57 -4.65 -22.34 6.61
C GLN A 57 -5.75 -22.02 5.60
N PHE A 58 -7.02 -22.01 6.03
CA PHE A 58 -8.16 -21.75 5.18
C PHE A 58 -8.47 -20.26 5.11
N GLN A 59 -8.99 -19.88 3.95
CA GLN A 59 -9.45 -18.54 3.64
C GLN A 59 -10.92 -18.59 3.24
N CYS A 60 -11.72 -17.78 3.91
CA CYS A 60 -13.13 -17.55 3.59
C CYS A 60 -13.22 -16.87 2.22
N GLU A 61 -13.94 -17.48 1.27
CA GLU A 61 -14.11 -16.97 -0.11
C GLU A 61 -14.91 -15.66 -0.14
N VAL A 62 -15.82 -15.52 0.81
CA VAL A 62 -16.82 -14.44 0.89
C VAL A 62 -16.30 -13.21 1.64
N THR A 63 -15.51 -13.38 2.71
CA THR A 63 -14.90 -12.27 3.47
C THR A 63 -13.45 -11.98 3.09
N GLY A 64 -12.76 -12.94 2.47
CA GLY A 64 -11.33 -12.89 2.23
C GLY A 64 -10.45 -13.05 3.47
N LYS A 65 -11.04 -13.25 4.67
CA LYS A 65 -10.30 -13.50 5.91
C LYS A 65 -9.54 -14.82 5.80
N SER A 66 -8.23 -14.77 6.00
CA SER A 66 -7.31 -15.92 6.01
C SER A 66 -6.86 -16.26 7.43
N GLY A 67 -6.37 -17.49 7.62
CA GLY A 67 -5.88 -17.96 8.91
C GLY A 67 -6.97 -18.50 9.83
N LEU A 68 -8.06 -19.00 9.23
CA LEU A 68 -9.15 -19.70 9.92
C LEU A 68 -8.98 -21.21 9.75
N ASP A 69 -9.52 -21.98 10.69
CA ASP A 69 -9.76 -23.40 10.45
C ASP A 69 -10.89 -23.58 9.43
N TYR A 70 -11.07 -24.78 8.89
CA TYR A 70 -12.05 -25.05 7.84
C TYR A 70 -13.50 -24.78 8.31
N PHE A 71 -13.82 -25.15 9.55
CA PHE A 71 -15.18 -25.07 10.10
C PHE A 71 -15.56 -23.62 10.44
N GLN A 72 -14.63 -22.85 11.01
CA GLN A 72 -14.74 -21.41 11.22
C GLN A 72 -14.84 -20.66 9.90
N ALA A 73 -14.05 -21.05 8.89
CA ALA A 73 -14.16 -20.46 7.56
C ALA A 73 -15.54 -20.76 6.95
N LEU A 74 -16.05 -21.98 7.10
CA LEU A 74 -17.36 -22.39 6.60
C LEU A 74 -18.50 -21.66 7.32
N GLU A 75 -18.45 -21.53 8.64
CA GLU A 75 -19.46 -20.81 9.41
C GLU A 75 -19.42 -19.32 9.11
N SER A 76 -18.22 -18.74 8.96
CA SER A 76 -18.05 -17.35 8.51
C SER A 76 -18.61 -17.13 7.10
N GLU A 77 -18.45 -18.09 6.18
CA GLU A 77 -19.11 -18.05 4.86
C GLU A 77 -20.63 -18.07 5.00
N ARG A 78 -21.18 -19.00 5.80
CA ARG A 78 -22.63 -19.16 6.00
C ARG A 78 -23.27 -17.93 6.63
N GLN A 79 -22.68 -17.37 7.68
CA GLN A 79 -23.21 -16.21 8.40
C GLN A 79 -23.20 -14.94 7.51
N GLU A 80 -22.12 -14.76 6.75
CA GLU A 80 -21.99 -13.62 5.85
C GLU A 80 -22.87 -13.76 4.61
N ALA A 81 -23.05 -14.98 4.09
CA ALA A 81 -24.02 -15.27 3.05
C ALA A 81 -25.44 -14.97 3.55
N ARG A 82 -25.82 -15.39 4.75
CA ARG A 82 -27.13 -15.07 5.37
C ARG A 82 -27.34 -13.57 5.53
N THR A 83 -26.35 -12.85 6.07
CA THR A 83 -26.41 -11.40 6.28
C THR A 83 -26.46 -10.63 4.96
N MET A 84 -25.73 -11.11 3.95
CA MET A 84 -25.74 -10.52 2.61
C MET A 84 -27.09 -10.77 1.92
N HIS A 85 -27.63 -11.98 2.02
CA HIS A 85 -28.96 -12.31 1.49
C HIS A 85 -30.07 -11.58 2.25
N SER A 86 -29.96 -11.32 3.55
CA SER A 86 -30.99 -10.56 4.28
C SER A 86 -30.99 -9.06 3.94
N ARG A 87 -29.83 -8.52 3.53
CA ARG A 87 -29.67 -7.10 3.16
C ARG A 87 -29.96 -6.83 1.69
N PHE A 88 -29.65 -7.77 0.81
CA PHE A 88 -29.85 -7.60 -0.62
C PHE A 88 -31.34 -7.80 -0.99
N PRO A 89 -31.98 -6.86 -1.73
CA PRO A 89 -33.41 -6.93 -2.03
C PRO A 89 -33.80 -8.25 -2.72
N ASP A 90 -34.81 -8.94 -2.20
CA ASP A 90 -35.25 -10.25 -2.72
C ASP A 90 -35.75 -10.17 -4.17
N GLN A 91 -36.37 -9.07 -4.53
CA GLN A 91 -36.94 -8.81 -5.86
C GLN A 91 -35.86 -8.71 -6.94
N LEU A 92 -34.66 -8.23 -6.56
CA LEU A 92 -33.52 -8.11 -7.48
C LEU A 92 -32.76 -9.43 -7.66
N LYS A 93 -32.86 -10.36 -6.71
CA LYS A 93 -32.10 -11.63 -6.76
C LYS A 93 -32.44 -12.43 -8.01
N ALA A 94 -33.73 -12.65 -8.27
CA ALA A 94 -34.16 -13.44 -9.42
C ALA A 94 -33.77 -12.78 -10.75
N ALA A 95 -33.99 -11.47 -10.89
CA ALA A 95 -33.68 -10.72 -12.10
C ALA A 95 -32.16 -10.68 -12.39
N VAL A 96 -31.33 -10.46 -11.37
CA VAL A 96 -29.87 -10.47 -11.49
C VAL A 96 -29.34 -11.87 -11.82
N LEU A 97 -29.88 -12.93 -11.22
CA LEU A 97 -29.44 -14.30 -11.49
C LEU A 97 -29.79 -14.75 -12.92
N LYS A 98 -30.99 -14.42 -13.41
CA LYS A 98 -31.39 -14.66 -14.80
C LYS A 98 -30.50 -13.91 -15.78
N ALA A 99 -30.12 -12.67 -15.45
CA ALA A 99 -29.24 -11.83 -16.23
C ALA A 99 -27.80 -12.38 -16.38
N VAL A 100 -27.31 -13.09 -15.36
CA VAL A 100 -25.93 -13.61 -15.29
C VAL A 100 -25.80 -15.02 -15.87
N GLN A 101 -26.87 -15.81 -15.88
CA GLN A 101 -26.90 -17.20 -16.35
C GLN A 101 -26.42 -17.34 -17.81
N TRP A 102 -25.49 -18.28 -18.05
CA TRP A 102 -24.92 -18.63 -19.36
C TRP A 102 -24.17 -17.51 -20.07
N ARG A 103 -23.67 -16.53 -19.32
CA ARG A 103 -22.87 -15.47 -19.92
C ARG A 103 -21.49 -16.00 -20.29
N THR A 104 -21.31 -16.31 -21.58
CA THR A 104 -20.01 -16.36 -22.22
C THR A 104 -19.55 -14.95 -22.55
N PHE A 105 -18.25 -14.71 -22.45
CA PHE A 105 -17.69 -13.42 -22.81
C PHE A 105 -17.63 -13.27 -24.34
N SER A 106 -18.78 -12.97 -24.96
CA SER A 106 -18.87 -12.52 -26.35
C SER A 106 -19.35 -11.08 -26.37
N ILE A 107 -18.42 -10.14 -26.49
CA ILE A 107 -18.77 -8.88 -27.15
C ILE A 107 -18.85 -9.21 -28.64
N GLN A 108 -20.05 -9.47 -29.12
CA GLN A 108 -20.35 -9.49 -30.54
C GLN A 108 -20.48 -8.04 -31.00
N LEU A 109 -19.37 -7.30 -31.02
CA LEU A 109 -19.30 -6.02 -31.71
C LEU A 109 -19.09 -6.34 -33.18
N TRP A 110 -20.19 -6.58 -33.90
CA TRP A 110 -20.16 -6.51 -35.36
C TRP A 110 -19.93 -5.04 -35.75
N LEU A 111 -18.66 -4.69 -35.97
CA LEU A 111 -18.32 -3.64 -36.92
C LEU A 111 -17.62 -4.33 -38.08
N THR A 112 -18.41 -4.63 -39.10
CA THR A 112 -17.91 -4.89 -40.44
C THR A 112 -17.13 -3.66 -40.90
N SER A 113 -15.80 -3.74 -40.86
CA SER A 113 -14.93 -2.99 -41.75
C SER A 113 -13.79 -3.91 -42.18
N PRO A 114 -13.72 -4.34 -43.45
CA PRO A 114 -12.80 -5.39 -43.90
C PRO A 114 -11.35 -4.94 -44.14
N SER A 115 -10.90 -3.81 -43.59
CA SER A 115 -9.59 -3.25 -43.91
C SER A 115 -8.89 -2.62 -42.71
N ASN A 116 -8.29 -3.45 -41.85
CA ASN A 116 -7.01 -3.23 -41.14
C ASN A 116 -6.96 -4.03 -39.81
N PRO A 117 -6.04 -5.00 -39.65
CA PRO A 117 -5.82 -5.70 -38.38
C PRO A 117 -4.56 -5.18 -37.71
N ILE A 118 -4.65 -4.11 -36.92
CA ILE A 118 -3.60 -3.77 -35.94
C ILE A 118 -4.29 -3.27 -34.67
N MET A 119 -3.88 -3.79 -33.51
CA MET A 119 -4.42 -3.56 -32.16
C MET A 119 -5.69 -4.34 -31.78
N PHE A 120 -5.58 -5.67 -31.73
CA PHE A 120 -6.57 -6.54 -31.07
C PHE A 120 -5.96 -7.49 -30.02
N SER A 121 -4.75 -7.20 -29.51
CA SER A 121 -4.05 -8.07 -28.55
C SER A 121 -4.13 -7.62 -27.07
N THR A 122 -4.59 -6.40 -26.77
CA THR A 122 -4.67 -5.90 -25.38
C THR A 122 -6.09 -5.85 -24.79
N LEU A 123 -7.12 -6.13 -25.60
CA LEU A 123 -8.51 -6.18 -25.13
C LEU A 123 -9.01 -7.61 -24.84
N GLU A 124 -8.37 -8.66 -25.37
CA GLU A 124 -8.82 -10.05 -25.16
C GLU A 124 -8.47 -10.59 -23.75
N GLU A 125 -7.39 -10.13 -23.11
CA GLU A 125 -7.01 -10.58 -21.75
C GLU A 125 -7.86 -9.95 -20.63
N VAL A 126 -8.44 -8.78 -20.87
CA VAL A 126 -8.94 -7.93 -19.77
C VAL A 126 -10.33 -8.34 -19.27
N MET A 127 -11.10 -9.06 -20.08
CA MET A 127 -12.56 -9.03 -19.93
C MET A 127 -13.17 -10.28 -19.27
N GLY A 128 -12.33 -11.19 -18.77
CA GLY A 128 -12.77 -12.34 -17.96
C GLY A 128 -13.02 -12.03 -16.47
N ARG A 129 -12.90 -10.77 -16.03
CA ARG A 129 -13.01 -10.40 -14.60
C ARG A 129 -14.45 -10.18 -14.17
N ILE A 130 -14.79 -10.70 -12.97
CA ILE A 130 -16.10 -10.50 -12.31
C ILE A 130 -16.48 -9.02 -12.18
N ASP A 131 -15.49 -8.12 -12.13
CA ASP A 131 -15.70 -6.68 -12.01
C ASP A 131 -16.48 -6.07 -13.18
N HIS A 132 -16.24 -6.53 -14.41
CA HIS A 132 -16.95 -6.00 -15.59
C HIS A 132 -18.40 -6.49 -15.64
N LEU A 133 -18.65 -7.74 -15.20
CA LEU A 133 -20.00 -8.27 -15.06
C LEU A 133 -20.79 -7.50 -14.00
N VAL A 134 -20.15 -7.21 -12.87
CA VAL A 134 -20.74 -6.39 -11.80
C VAL A 134 -21.07 -4.98 -12.29
N GLU A 135 -20.20 -4.35 -13.07
CA GLU A 135 -20.44 -3.03 -13.65
C GLU A 135 -21.64 -3.04 -14.62
N ALA A 136 -21.68 -4.03 -15.52
CA ALA A 136 -22.78 -4.16 -16.48
C ALA A 136 -24.13 -4.44 -15.82
N VAL A 137 -24.16 -5.23 -14.75
CA VAL A 137 -25.38 -5.45 -13.94
C VAL A 137 -25.72 -4.19 -13.16
N TYR A 138 -24.74 -3.53 -12.53
CA TYR A 138 -24.98 -2.33 -11.73
C TYR A 138 -25.62 -1.21 -12.59
N ASP A 139 -25.06 -0.92 -13.76
CA ASP A 139 -25.56 0.14 -14.64
C ASP A 139 -26.97 -0.13 -15.17
N ARG A 140 -27.34 -1.40 -15.34
CA ARG A 140 -28.69 -1.79 -15.77
C ARG A 140 -29.73 -1.63 -14.69
N PHE A 141 -29.39 -2.03 -13.46
CA PHE A 141 -30.36 -2.11 -12.39
C PHE A 141 -30.39 -0.84 -11.55
N LYS A 142 -29.38 0.04 -11.55
CA LYS A 142 -29.32 1.21 -10.64
C LYS A 142 -30.55 2.14 -10.71
N ASP A 143 -31.12 2.33 -11.90
CA ASP A 143 -32.22 3.26 -12.16
C ASP A 143 -33.58 2.52 -12.38
N ARG A 144 -33.62 1.20 -12.16
CA ARG A 144 -34.81 0.37 -12.39
C ARG A 144 -35.27 -0.26 -11.09
N TYR A 145 -36.42 0.17 -10.59
CA TYR A 145 -36.95 -0.29 -9.30
C TYR A 145 -38.08 -1.31 -9.46
N TYR A 146 -38.24 -2.18 -8.46
CA TYR A 146 -39.23 -3.26 -8.44
C TYR A 146 -40.29 -3.03 -7.34
N PRO A 147 -41.50 -3.59 -7.47
CA PRO A 147 -42.51 -3.54 -6.41
C PRO A 147 -41.98 -4.18 -5.12
N ASP A 148 -42.41 -3.67 -3.97
CA ASP A 148 -41.99 -4.08 -2.62
C ASP A 148 -40.53 -3.80 -2.24
N GLU A 149 -39.79 -3.05 -3.05
CA GLU A 149 -38.43 -2.62 -2.75
C GLU A 149 -38.40 -1.40 -1.80
N LYS A 150 -37.43 -1.36 -0.86
CA LYS A 150 -37.19 -0.22 0.04
C LYS A 150 -36.19 0.77 -0.59
N VAL A 151 -36.56 2.03 -0.69
CA VAL A 151 -35.82 3.10 -1.36
C VAL A 151 -35.87 4.40 -0.58
N TYR A 152 -34.90 5.30 -0.78
CA TYR A 152 -34.93 6.66 -0.27
C TYR A 152 -35.53 7.60 -1.31
N VAL A 153 -36.49 8.41 -0.88
CA VAL A 153 -37.17 9.42 -1.70
C VAL A 153 -36.79 10.80 -1.18
N GLU A 154 -36.40 11.70 -2.08
CA GLU A 154 -36.09 13.09 -1.74
C GLU A 154 -37.33 13.98 -1.92
N ILE A 155 -37.82 14.54 -0.81
CA ILE A 155 -39.00 15.40 -0.77
C ILE A 155 -38.58 16.71 -0.13
N GLN A 156 -38.68 17.82 -0.86
CA GLN A 156 -38.31 19.16 -0.38
C GLN A 156 -36.86 19.26 0.18
N GLY A 157 -35.94 18.44 -0.33
CA GLY A 157 -34.53 18.41 0.08
C GLY A 157 -34.23 17.50 1.29
N ASP A 158 -35.24 16.86 1.88
CA ASP A 158 -35.08 15.88 2.95
C ASP A 158 -35.30 14.44 2.40
N LYS A 159 -34.52 13.47 2.88
CA LYS A 159 -34.57 12.06 2.43
C LYS A 159 -35.42 11.21 3.36
N TYR A 160 -36.43 10.54 2.82
CA TYR A 160 -37.35 9.66 3.55
C TYR A 160 -37.22 8.21 3.07
N LEU A 161 -37.32 7.24 3.98
CA LEU A 161 -37.37 5.82 3.62
C LEU A 161 -38.78 5.46 3.16
N ALA A 162 -38.91 4.86 1.99
CA ALA A 162 -40.20 4.48 1.41
C ALA A 162 -40.15 3.06 0.81
N ARG A 163 -41.31 2.41 0.71
CA ARG A 163 -41.52 1.13 0.02
C ARG A 163 -42.27 1.38 -1.28
N ILE A 164 -41.83 0.77 -2.38
CA ILE A 164 -42.53 0.85 -3.66
C ILE A 164 -43.75 -0.06 -3.61
N VAL A 165 -44.93 0.49 -3.84
CA VAL A 165 -46.20 -0.26 -3.85
C VAL A 165 -46.53 -0.70 -5.28
N GLN A 166 -46.38 0.20 -6.25
CA GLN A 166 -46.75 -0.08 -7.64
C GLN A 166 -45.81 0.62 -8.62
N VAL A 167 -45.50 -0.05 -9.73
CA VAL A 167 -44.69 0.48 -10.82
C VAL A 167 -45.56 0.63 -12.06
N PHE A 168 -45.64 1.85 -12.61
CA PHE A 168 -46.37 2.12 -13.84
C PHE A 168 -45.40 2.22 -15.01
N PRO A 169 -45.44 1.27 -15.98
CA PRO A 169 -44.63 1.38 -17.18
C PRO A 169 -45.12 2.54 -18.07
N PRO A 170 -44.23 3.16 -18.85
CA PRO A 170 -44.63 4.16 -19.84
C PRO A 170 -45.56 3.52 -20.87
N LYS A 171 -46.70 4.16 -21.14
CA LYS A 171 -47.66 3.71 -22.16
C LYS A 171 -46.92 3.59 -23.50
N SER A 172 -46.67 2.36 -23.94
CA SER A 172 -46.15 2.11 -25.28
C SER A 172 -47.23 2.45 -26.30
N GLU A 173 -47.04 3.53 -27.06
CA GLU A 173 -47.69 3.70 -28.36
C GLU A 173 -47.21 2.57 -29.28
N THR A 174 -47.90 1.43 -29.23
CA THR A 174 -47.87 0.46 -30.31
C THR A 174 -49.24 0.53 -30.96
N THR A 175 -49.31 1.30 -32.04
CA THR A 175 -50.41 1.31 -33.00
C THR A 175 -50.54 -0.08 -33.62
N VAL A 176 -51.23 -0.97 -32.91
CA VAL A 176 -51.84 -2.15 -33.53
C VAL A 176 -53.13 -1.66 -34.17
N LYS A 177 -53.18 -1.65 -35.50
CA LYS A 177 -54.42 -1.50 -36.27
C LYS A 177 -55.45 -2.47 -35.69
N ARG A 178 -56.47 -1.95 -35.01
CA ARG A 178 -57.72 -2.65 -34.75
C ARG A 178 -58.80 -2.03 -35.64
N SER A 179 -59.28 -2.84 -36.56
CA SER A 179 -60.52 -2.63 -37.31
C SER A 179 -61.71 -2.48 -36.35
N PRO A 180 -62.77 -1.74 -36.74
CA PRO A 180 -63.86 -1.40 -35.83
C PRO A 180 -64.93 -2.49 -35.83
N VAL A 181 -65.31 -3.00 -34.64
CA VAL A 181 -66.62 -3.62 -34.43
C VAL A 181 -67.11 -3.27 -33.02
N ALA A 182 -68.43 -3.13 -32.90
CA ALA A 182 -69.19 -2.39 -31.91
C ALA A 182 -69.24 -2.94 -30.46
N SER A 183 -69.57 -1.99 -29.56
CA SER A 183 -70.15 -2.02 -28.22
C SER A 183 -70.48 -3.37 -27.53
N SER A 184 -70.03 -3.55 -26.26
CA SER A 184 -70.87 -3.67 -25.04
C SER A 184 -70.14 -4.31 -23.83
N SER A 185 -70.53 -3.86 -22.62
CA SER A 185 -70.49 -4.50 -21.27
C SER A 185 -69.17 -4.90 -20.56
N SER A 186 -68.90 -4.17 -19.47
CA SER A 186 -68.52 -4.55 -18.08
C SER A 186 -67.91 -5.92 -17.71
N THR A 187 -66.87 -5.83 -16.85
CA THR A 187 -66.27 -6.80 -15.86
C THR A 187 -65.19 -7.80 -16.36
N PRO A 188 -64.30 -8.30 -15.47
CA PRO A 188 -63.02 -7.68 -15.09
C PRO A 188 -61.80 -8.48 -15.63
N LEU A 189 -60.73 -7.76 -15.96
CA LEU A 189 -59.49 -8.33 -16.48
C LEU A 189 -58.72 -9.14 -15.42
N SER A 190 -58.57 -10.42 -15.72
CA SER A 190 -57.42 -11.30 -15.48
C SER A 190 -56.25 -10.74 -14.67
N ASP A 191 -56.01 -11.38 -13.54
CA ASP A 191 -54.89 -11.22 -12.61
C ASP A 191 -53.59 -11.89 -13.16
N GLU A 192 -53.05 -11.34 -14.25
CA GLU A 192 -51.72 -11.68 -14.77
C GLU A 192 -50.74 -10.56 -14.36
N PRO A 193 -49.74 -10.83 -13.51
CA PRO A 193 -48.79 -9.79 -13.08
C PRO A 193 -47.98 -9.31 -14.29
N MET A 194 -48.24 -8.08 -14.74
CA MET A 194 -47.50 -7.43 -15.83
C MET A 194 -45.99 -7.53 -15.57
N ALA A 195 -45.27 -8.15 -16.50
CA ALA A 195 -43.84 -8.36 -16.38
C ALA A 195 -43.06 -7.05 -16.60
N ILE A 196 -42.77 -6.37 -15.51
CA ILE A 196 -42.01 -5.12 -15.44
C ILE A 196 -40.52 -5.40 -15.77
N HIS A 197 -39.85 -4.52 -16.54
CA HIS A 197 -38.41 -4.58 -16.87
C HIS A 197 -37.88 -5.80 -17.68
N LYS A 198 -38.71 -6.49 -18.49
CA LYS A 198 -38.28 -7.65 -19.33
C LYS A 198 -37.05 -7.40 -20.22
N VAL A 199 -36.87 -6.18 -20.73
CA VAL A 199 -35.72 -5.82 -21.58
C VAL A 199 -34.43 -5.66 -20.76
N ALA A 200 -34.55 -5.29 -19.49
CA ALA A 200 -33.43 -5.13 -18.57
C ALA A 200 -32.72 -6.45 -18.25
N GLU A 201 -33.51 -7.53 -18.14
CA GLU A 201 -33.04 -8.88 -17.79
C GLU A 201 -32.10 -9.45 -18.88
N ASN A 202 -32.16 -8.96 -20.12
CA ASN A 202 -31.36 -9.48 -21.22
C ASN A 202 -30.04 -8.72 -21.39
N LEU A 203 -28.97 -9.23 -20.78
CA LEU A 203 -27.63 -8.63 -20.85
C LEU A 203 -26.98 -8.61 -22.24
N LYS A 204 -27.60 -9.20 -23.27
CA LYS A 204 -27.06 -9.24 -24.66
C LYS A 204 -27.15 -7.90 -25.38
N ILE A 205 -28.11 -7.05 -25.01
CA ILE A 205 -28.37 -5.76 -25.67
C ILE A 205 -27.39 -4.69 -25.13
N SER A 206 -26.97 -3.71 -25.92
CA SER A 206 -26.12 -2.61 -25.40
C SER A 206 -26.85 -1.79 -24.34
N VAL A 207 -26.12 -1.16 -23.41
CA VAL A 207 -26.71 -0.23 -22.41
C VAL A 207 -27.46 0.91 -23.11
N LYS A 208 -26.93 1.40 -24.23
CA LYS A 208 -27.57 2.46 -25.03
C LYS A 208 -28.90 2.00 -25.65
N ASP A 209 -28.92 0.79 -26.22
CA ASP A 209 -30.10 0.24 -26.89
C ASP A 209 -31.17 -0.19 -25.86
N SER A 210 -30.75 -0.67 -24.68
CA SER A 210 -31.65 -1.00 -23.58
C SER A 210 -32.33 0.23 -22.97
N ILE A 211 -31.63 1.37 -22.89
CA ILE A 211 -32.22 2.65 -22.44
C ILE A 211 -33.13 3.21 -23.53
N ALA A 212 -32.78 3.05 -24.81
CA ALA A 212 -33.62 3.48 -25.93
C ALA A 212 -34.93 2.69 -26.05
N MET A 213 -34.89 1.37 -25.81
CA MET A 213 -36.08 0.52 -25.85
C MET A 213 -36.92 0.57 -24.56
N ASP A 214 -36.29 0.83 -23.42
CA ASP A 214 -36.94 0.77 -22.12
C ASP A 214 -36.31 1.79 -21.16
N ASP A 215 -36.78 3.04 -21.27
CA ASP A 215 -36.21 4.22 -20.62
C ASP A 215 -36.67 4.31 -19.14
N PRO A 216 -35.75 4.17 -18.17
CA PRO A 216 -36.08 4.20 -16.74
C PRO A 216 -36.61 5.57 -16.26
N ALA A 217 -36.33 6.66 -16.99
CA ALA A 217 -36.81 8.00 -16.62
C ALA A 217 -38.31 8.20 -16.90
N LYS A 218 -38.93 7.33 -17.71
CA LYS A 218 -40.35 7.41 -18.09
C LYS A 218 -41.27 6.56 -17.20
N TYR A 219 -40.70 5.88 -16.19
CA TYR A 219 -41.46 5.09 -15.23
C TYR A 219 -41.93 5.96 -14.07
N VAL A 220 -43.18 5.79 -13.66
CA VAL A 220 -43.75 6.41 -12.47
C VAL A 220 -43.88 5.35 -11.38
N TYR A 221 -43.32 5.65 -10.20
CA TYR A 221 -43.32 4.73 -9.06
C TYR A 221 -44.21 5.28 -7.96
N LYS A 222 -45.19 4.48 -7.54
CA LYS A 222 -46.04 4.79 -6.38
C LYS A 222 -45.35 4.27 -5.13
N VAL A 223 -44.90 5.17 -4.26
CA VAL A 223 -44.13 4.86 -3.05
C VAL A 223 -44.91 5.21 -1.78
N GLN A 224 -44.81 4.37 -0.76
CA GLN A 224 -45.36 4.58 0.57
C GLN A 224 -44.22 4.90 1.54
N ILE A 225 -44.25 6.06 2.19
CA ILE A 225 -43.21 6.46 3.15
C ILE A 225 -43.39 5.66 4.46
N LEU A 226 -42.30 5.06 4.93
CA LEU A 226 -42.25 4.25 6.15
C LEU A 226 -41.86 5.11 7.37
N GLU A 227 -42.43 4.80 8.54
CA GLU A 227 -41.98 5.37 9.82
C GLU A 227 -40.63 4.79 10.24
N GLU A 228 -39.79 5.61 10.87
CA GLU A 228 -38.52 5.19 11.43
C GLU A 228 -38.77 4.49 12.77
N ASP A 229 -38.71 3.15 12.80
CA ASP A 229 -38.76 2.37 14.04
C ASP A 229 -37.60 2.77 14.97
N ARG A 230 -37.91 3.40 16.11
CA ARG A 230 -36.99 3.61 17.23
C ARG A 230 -36.54 2.25 17.78
N GLN A 231 -35.43 1.71 17.30
CA GLN A 231 -34.70 0.64 17.99
C GLN A 231 -33.88 1.21 19.14
N ALA A 232 -34.18 0.73 20.34
CA ALA A 232 -33.63 1.17 21.62
C ALA A 232 -32.20 0.66 21.88
N ALA A 233 -31.25 1.56 22.15
CA ALA A 233 -30.03 1.34 22.94
C ALA A 233 -29.34 2.69 23.32
N PRO A 234 -28.49 2.79 24.37
CA PRO A 234 -28.59 3.86 25.35
C PRO A 234 -27.59 5.04 25.22
N THR A 235 -28.13 6.21 25.60
CA THR A 235 -27.51 7.42 26.20
C THR A 235 -26.02 7.69 25.99
N LYS A 236 -25.72 8.74 25.20
CA LYS A 236 -24.92 9.89 25.65
C LYS A 236 -25.44 11.17 24.97
N ALA A 237 -25.79 12.13 25.81
CA ALA A 237 -26.34 13.42 25.41
C ALA A 237 -25.27 14.27 24.72
N ASP A 238 -25.55 14.75 23.51
CA ASP A 238 -24.94 15.97 23.02
C ASP A 238 -26.00 16.86 22.35
N LYS A 239 -25.93 18.14 22.69
CA LYS A 239 -26.96 19.14 22.44
C LYS A 239 -26.85 19.67 21.02
N SER A 240 -27.83 19.40 20.18
CA SER A 240 -28.16 20.26 19.03
C SER A 240 -29.67 20.44 18.93
N LYS A 241 -30.16 21.54 19.54
CA LYS A 241 -31.52 22.05 19.32
C LYS A 241 -31.64 22.56 17.88
N GLY A 242 -32.56 21.98 17.11
CA GLY A 242 -33.14 22.61 15.91
C GLY A 242 -33.27 21.73 14.67
N LYS A 243 -34.26 20.81 14.63
CA LYS A 243 -35.04 20.33 13.44
C LYS A 243 -35.79 19.04 13.81
N GLU A 244 -36.81 19.11 14.68
CA GLU A 244 -37.60 17.91 15.04
C GLU A 244 -39.08 17.98 14.63
N THR A 245 -39.55 19.10 14.07
CA THR A 245 -40.98 19.31 13.80
C THR A 245 -41.46 18.94 12.38
N SER A 246 -40.57 18.57 11.44
CA SER A 246 -40.97 18.29 10.03
C SER A 246 -40.92 16.81 9.61
N ARG A 247 -40.37 15.90 10.42
CA ARG A 247 -40.15 14.49 10.02
C ARG A 247 -41.39 13.60 10.07
N GLY A 248 -42.40 13.94 10.88
CA GLY A 248 -43.62 13.15 11.05
C GLY A 248 -44.75 13.48 10.08
N GLN A 249 -44.59 14.49 9.21
CA GLN A 249 -45.67 14.97 8.35
C GLN A 249 -45.95 14.05 7.15
N TRP A 250 -44.98 13.25 6.73
CA TRP A 250 -45.03 12.48 5.49
C TRP A 250 -45.12 10.97 5.73
N SER A 251 -45.16 10.50 6.97
CA SER A 251 -45.26 9.06 7.26
C SER A 251 -46.59 8.49 6.77
N GLY A 252 -46.54 7.31 6.14
CA GLY A 252 -47.73 6.63 5.62
C GLY A 252 -48.30 7.19 4.31
N HIS A 253 -47.85 8.36 3.83
CA HIS A 253 -48.33 8.95 2.58
C HIS A 253 -47.87 8.15 1.34
N LEU A 254 -48.79 7.99 0.40
CA LEU A 254 -48.55 7.46 -0.94
C LEU A 254 -48.23 8.61 -1.89
N ILE A 255 -47.07 8.57 -2.54
CA ILE A 255 -46.60 9.62 -3.45
C ILE A 255 -46.18 8.97 -4.76
N ASP A 256 -46.49 9.63 -5.87
CA ASP A 256 -45.99 9.26 -7.18
C ASP A 256 -44.67 9.98 -7.43
N VAL A 257 -43.61 9.23 -7.70
CA VAL A 257 -42.24 9.74 -7.78
C VAL A 257 -41.55 9.20 -9.03
N ASP A 258 -40.79 10.08 -9.68
CA ASP A 258 -39.95 9.75 -10.83
C ASP A 258 -38.57 9.25 -10.38
N CYS A 259 -37.92 8.46 -11.23
CA CYS A 259 -36.58 7.91 -10.99
C CYS A 259 -35.54 8.89 -10.39
N PRO A 260 -35.35 10.15 -10.86
CA PRO A 260 -34.29 11.03 -10.34
C PRO A 260 -34.49 11.49 -8.89
N LYS A 261 -35.71 11.37 -8.34
CA LYS A 261 -36.02 11.72 -6.94
C LYS A 261 -35.92 10.52 -6.00
N MET A 262 -35.53 9.35 -6.53
CA MET A 262 -35.42 8.09 -5.80
C MET A 262 -33.97 7.61 -5.82
N SER A 263 -33.54 7.00 -4.72
CA SER A 263 -32.21 6.40 -4.62
C SER A 263 -32.26 5.14 -3.75
N ARG A 264 -31.47 4.11 -4.10
CA ARG A 264 -31.36 2.91 -3.27
C ARG A 264 -30.49 3.15 -2.04
N ASP A 265 -30.75 2.38 -0.98
CA ASP A 265 -29.82 2.31 0.14
C ASP A 265 -28.47 1.75 -0.31
N ARG A 266 -27.41 2.55 -0.11
CA ARG A 266 -26.03 2.20 -0.44
C ARG A 266 -25.53 0.99 0.37
N LEU A 267 -26.14 0.71 1.52
CA LEU A 267 -25.84 -0.45 2.37
C LEU A 267 -26.57 -1.74 1.94
N ALA A 268 -27.61 -1.63 1.10
CA ALA A 268 -28.35 -2.76 0.53
C ALA A 268 -27.95 -3.05 -0.93
N PHE A 269 -27.68 -2.01 -1.73
CA PHE A 269 -27.35 -2.13 -3.15
C PHE A 269 -26.13 -1.27 -3.51
N SER A 270 -24.97 -1.91 -3.67
CA SER A 270 -23.73 -1.27 -4.13
C SER A 270 -22.88 -2.24 -4.95
N LYS A 271 -21.93 -1.72 -5.74
CA LYS A 271 -21.02 -2.54 -6.56
C LYS A 271 -20.26 -3.59 -5.74
N SER A 272 -19.88 -3.28 -4.50
CA SER A 272 -19.18 -4.23 -3.62
C SER A 272 -20.09 -5.36 -3.13
N ILE A 273 -21.34 -5.04 -2.75
CA ILE A 273 -22.34 -6.02 -2.33
C ILE A 273 -22.75 -6.90 -3.51
N LEU A 274 -22.97 -6.29 -4.69
CA LEU A 274 -23.32 -7.00 -5.92
C LEU A 274 -22.20 -7.96 -6.36
N ARG A 275 -20.93 -7.54 -6.27
CA ARG A 275 -19.78 -8.43 -6.50
C ARG A 275 -19.78 -9.63 -5.57
N ARG A 276 -20.13 -9.42 -4.30
CA ARG A 276 -20.20 -10.48 -3.28
C ARG A 276 -21.37 -11.44 -3.54
N PHE A 277 -22.53 -10.90 -3.89
CA PHE A 277 -23.72 -11.67 -4.26
C PHE A 277 -23.49 -12.53 -5.50
N ILE A 278 -22.95 -11.96 -6.58
CA ILE A 278 -22.64 -12.70 -7.81
C ILE A 278 -21.61 -13.80 -7.55
N ARG A 279 -20.56 -13.53 -6.76
CA ARG A 279 -19.55 -14.54 -6.39
C ARG A 279 -20.12 -15.71 -5.59
N ASP A 280 -21.10 -15.44 -4.73
CA ASP A 280 -21.73 -16.49 -3.92
C ASP A 280 -22.70 -17.34 -4.74
N CYS A 281 -23.40 -16.73 -5.70
CA CYS A 281 -24.45 -17.41 -6.46
C CYS A 281 -23.98 -18.14 -7.73
N VAL A 282 -22.80 -17.79 -8.26
CA VAL A 282 -22.36 -18.19 -9.60
C VAL A 282 -20.98 -18.87 -9.55
N ASP A 283 -20.84 -19.95 -10.30
CA ASP A 283 -19.57 -20.66 -10.50
C ASP A 283 -19.05 -20.51 -11.94
N ARG A 284 -17.74 -20.64 -12.11
CA ARG A 284 -17.06 -20.64 -13.41
C ARG A 284 -15.95 -21.69 -13.41
N GLU A 285 -15.93 -22.52 -14.45
CA GLU A 285 -14.86 -23.50 -14.66
C GLU A 285 -13.53 -22.82 -15.03
N ALA A 286 -12.42 -23.46 -14.68
CA ALA A 286 -11.06 -22.91 -14.88
C ALA A 286 -10.66 -22.76 -16.36
N ALA A 287 -11.44 -23.30 -17.30
CA ALA A 287 -11.21 -23.14 -18.73
C ALA A 287 -11.50 -21.69 -19.18
N VAL A 288 -10.64 -21.19 -20.06
CA VAL A 288 -10.84 -19.90 -20.73
C VAL A 288 -12.10 -20.00 -21.60
N ALA A 289 -12.89 -18.92 -21.62
CA ALA A 289 -14.22 -18.83 -22.25
C ALA A 289 -15.37 -19.67 -21.63
N SER A 290 -15.20 -20.30 -20.46
CA SER A 290 -16.32 -21.00 -19.78
C SER A 290 -17.41 -20.01 -19.33
N PRO A 291 -18.70 -20.31 -19.58
CA PRO A 291 -19.81 -19.44 -19.17
C PRO A 291 -19.96 -19.40 -17.64
N TRP A 292 -20.48 -18.30 -17.14
CA TRP A 292 -20.94 -18.18 -15.76
C TRP A 292 -22.24 -18.98 -15.58
N THR A 293 -22.28 -19.89 -14.60
CA THR A 293 -23.46 -20.72 -14.30
C THR A 293 -23.88 -20.52 -12.85
N VAL A 294 -25.18 -20.30 -12.62
CA VAL A 294 -25.75 -20.23 -11.26
C VAL A 294 -25.72 -21.62 -10.64
N LYS A 295 -25.36 -21.68 -9.35
CA LYS A 295 -25.31 -22.93 -8.59
C LYS A 295 -26.65 -23.66 -8.64
N PRO A 296 -26.70 -25.00 -8.82
CA PRO A 296 -27.95 -25.75 -8.98
C PRO A 296 -28.96 -25.54 -7.84
N ALA A 297 -28.48 -25.46 -6.59
CA ALA A 297 -29.34 -25.23 -5.42
C ALA A 297 -30.02 -23.84 -5.42
N ILE A 298 -29.37 -22.84 -6.01
CA ILE A 298 -29.87 -21.46 -6.10
C ILE A 298 -30.76 -21.32 -7.33
N ALA A 299 -30.41 -21.98 -8.44
CA ALA A 299 -31.22 -22.03 -9.64
C ALA A 299 -32.61 -22.64 -9.38
N ALA A 300 -32.69 -23.72 -8.58
CA ALA A 300 -33.94 -24.32 -8.16
C ALA A 300 -34.81 -23.40 -7.29
N ARG A 301 -34.20 -22.61 -6.38
CA ARG A 301 -34.93 -21.69 -5.49
C ARG A 301 -35.53 -20.48 -6.20
N TYR A 302 -34.87 -19.98 -7.23
CA TYR A 302 -35.28 -18.76 -7.94
C TYR A 302 -35.84 -19.04 -9.34
N GLY A 303 -36.13 -20.30 -9.68
CA GLY A 303 -36.73 -20.69 -10.95
C GLY A 303 -35.86 -20.36 -12.17
N VAL A 304 -34.53 -20.46 -12.03
CA VAL A 304 -33.59 -20.23 -13.14
C VAL A 304 -33.35 -21.56 -13.87
N ASN A 305 -33.53 -21.56 -15.18
CA ASN A 305 -33.33 -22.77 -15.98
C ASN A 305 -31.85 -23.20 -15.92
N THR A 306 -31.63 -24.49 -15.59
CA THR A 306 -30.28 -25.06 -15.35
C THR A 306 -29.73 -25.75 -16.61
N VAL A 307 -30.58 -26.06 -17.60
CA VAL A 307 -30.18 -26.76 -18.83
C VAL A 307 -29.70 -25.75 -19.87
N MET A 308 -28.42 -25.84 -20.26
CA MET A 308 -27.82 -24.93 -21.24
C MET A 308 -28.44 -25.13 -22.64
N PRO A 309 -29.00 -24.08 -23.27
CA PRO A 309 -29.53 -24.15 -24.64
C PRO A 309 -28.47 -24.56 -25.67
N GLU A 310 -28.84 -25.36 -26.67
CA GLU A 310 -27.91 -25.94 -27.67
C GLU A 310 -27.13 -24.89 -28.48
N GLU A 311 -27.73 -23.73 -28.74
CA GLU A 311 -27.10 -22.60 -29.44
C GLU A 311 -25.92 -22.01 -28.65
N ILE A 312 -26.08 -21.88 -27.33
CA ILE A 312 -25.04 -21.37 -26.44
C ILE A 312 -23.94 -22.42 -26.28
N ARG A 313 -24.32 -23.70 -26.20
CA ARG A 313 -23.35 -24.82 -26.15
C ARG A 313 -22.44 -24.84 -27.38
N LYS A 314 -23.00 -24.73 -28.59
CA LYS A 314 -22.22 -24.66 -29.84
C LYS A 314 -21.32 -23.42 -29.88
N GLY A 315 -21.80 -22.28 -29.38
CA GLY A 315 -21.00 -21.05 -29.24
C GLY A 315 -19.78 -21.22 -28.32
N VAL A 316 -19.97 -21.83 -27.14
CA VAL A 316 -18.90 -22.13 -26.18
C VAL A 316 -17.87 -23.10 -26.79
N GLU A 317 -18.32 -24.16 -27.46
CA GLU A 317 -17.44 -25.15 -28.11
C GLU A 317 -16.61 -24.52 -29.25
N ASN A 318 -17.20 -23.63 -30.05
CA ASN A 318 -16.51 -22.91 -31.12
C ASN A 318 -15.47 -21.92 -30.58
N LEU A 319 -15.77 -21.21 -29.48
CA LEU A 319 -14.82 -20.33 -28.78
C LEU A 319 -13.62 -21.11 -28.21
N LYS A 320 -13.89 -22.27 -27.60
CA LYS A 320 -12.87 -23.15 -27.03
C LYS A 320 -11.95 -23.73 -28.11
N LYS A 321 -12.50 -24.10 -29.27
CA LYS A 321 -11.70 -24.50 -30.46
C LYS A 321 -10.87 -23.34 -31.01
N GLY A 322 -11.48 -22.17 -31.18
CA GLY A 322 -10.79 -20.98 -31.72
C GLY A 322 -9.62 -20.50 -30.87
N GLU A 323 -9.71 -20.56 -29.53
CA GLU A 323 -8.59 -20.21 -28.65
C GLU A 323 -7.50 -21.28 -28.64
N SER A 324 -7.88 -22.56 -28.71
CA SER A 324 -6.92 -23.66 -28.85
C SER A 324 -6.14 -23.57 -30.18
N ASP A 325 -6.80 -23.15 -31.25
CA ASP A 325 -6.18 -22.93 -32.56
C ASP A 325 -5.31 -21.67 -32.57
N LYS A 326 -5.70 -20.60 -31.87
CA LYS A 326 -4.84 -19.42 -31.65
C LYS A 326 -3.57 -19.77 -30.87
N ARG A 327 -3.64 -20.63 -29.85
CA ARG A 327 -2.45 -21.10 -29.10
C ARG A 327 -1.54 -21.99 -29.96
N LYS A 328 -2.10 -22.84 -30.81
CA LYS A 328 -1.33 -23.61 -31.81
C LYS A 328 -0.66 -22.69 -32.82
N LYS A 329 -1.37 -21.67 -33.31
CA LYS A 329 -0.84 -20.69 -34.26
C LYS A 329 0.27 -19.81 -33.67
N ILE A 330 0.17 -19.41 -32.41
CA ILE A 330 1.22 -18.65 -31.68
C ILE A 330 2.47 -19.53 -31.45
N TRP A 331 2.30 -20.84 -31.29
CA TRP A 331 3.42 -21.79 -31.22
C TRP A 331 4.08 -22.00 -32.59
N GLU A 332 3.30 -22.10 -33.67
CA GLU A 332 3.80 -22.18 -35.05
C GLU A 332 4.46 -20.86 -35.55
N GLU A 333 3.99 -19.70 -35.09
CA GLU A 333 4.53 -18.38 -35.48
C GLU A 333 5.85 -18.02 -34.74
N LYS A 334 6.19 -18.75 -33.68
CA LYS A 334 7.46 -18.59 -32.92
C LYS A 334 8.62 -19.42 -33.50
N GLU A 335 8.36 -20.37 -34.40
CA GLU A 335 9.37 -21.13 -35.15
C GLU A 335 8.98 -21.34 -36.64
N GLY A 336 8.91 -20.26 -37.43
CA GLY A 336 8.68 -20.35 -38.87
C GLY A 336 9.16 -19.11 -39.67
N PRO A 337 9.76 -19.27 -40.86
CA PRO A 337 10.56 -18.21 -41.50
C PRO A 337 9.76 -17.15 -42.29
N ALA A 338 10.33 -15.95 -42.32
CA ALA A 338 9.80 -14.73 -42.91
C ALA A 338 9.79 -14.72 -44.46
N SER A 339 8.62 -14.88 -45.07
CA SER A 339 8.39 -14.51 -46.48
C SER A 339 6.89 -14.48 -46.80
N LYS A 340 6.31 -13.27 -46.75
CA LYS A 340 5.13 -12.80 -47.53
C LYS A 340 4.51 -11.57 -46.86
N ARG A 341 5.24 -10.47 -46.85
CA ARG A 341 4.71 -9.14 -46.55
C ARG A 341 4.96 -8.22 -47.73
N GLN A 342 4.40 -8.55 -48.89
CA GLN A 342 4.36 -7.67 -50.07
C GLN A 342 3.40 -8.24 -51.12
N LYS A 343 2.15 -7.76 -51.07
CA LYS A 343 1.22 -7.55 -52.20
C LYS A 343 -0.19 -7.38 -51.65
N ARG A 344 -0.62 -6.13 -51.51
CA ARG A 344 -2.02 -5.67 -51.65
C ARG A 344 -2.08 -4.18 -51.30
N ALA A 345 -1.68 -3.37 -52.28
CA ALA A 345 -1.95 -1.93 -52.31
C ALA A 345 -1.96 -1.52 -53.78
N ALA A 346 -3.10 -1.74 -54.44
CA ALA A 346 -3.43 -1.16 -55.76
C ALA A 346 -4.89 -1.51 -56.08
N ALA A 347 -5.82 -0.64 -55.69
CA ALA A 347 -7.14 -0.42 -56.33
C ALA A 347 -8.04 0.40 -55.40
N ALA A 348 -7.98 1.73 -55.49
CA ALA A 348 -9.07 2.64 -55.11
C ALA A 348 -8.68 4.08 -55.47
N ALA A 349 -8.65 4.41 -56.76
CA ALA A 349 -8.38 5.75 -57.24
C ALA A 349 -9.48 6.18 -58.22
N GLU A 350 -10.69 6.41 -57.71
CA GLU A 350 -11.70 7.23 -58.39
C GLU A 350 -12.79 7.68 -57.40
N ASN A 351 -12.42 8.57 -56.47
CA ASN A 351 -13.31 9.54 -55.79
C ASN A 351 -12.50 10.47 -54.85
N GLU A 352 -11.24 10.76 -55.20
CA GLU A 352 -10.29 11.42 -54.29
C GLU A 352 -10.64 12.88 -53.98
N LYS A 353 -11.18 13.65 -54.93
CA LYS A 353 -11.29 15.12 -54.76
C LYS A 353 -12.46 15.57 -53.88
N ILE A 354 -13.55 14.81 -53.79
CA ILE A 354 -14.69 15.13 -52.90
C ILE A 354 -14.47 14.54 -51.50
N LEU A 355 -13.82 13.37 -51.40
CA LEU A 355 -13.43 12.79 -50.11
C LEU A 355 -12.32 13.59 -49.42
N GLN A 356 -11.35 14.13 -50.17
CA GLN A 356 -10.24 14.93 -49.60
C GLN A 356 -10.76 16.20 -48.92
N ALA A 357 -11.71 16.92 -49.51
CA ALA A 357 -12.27 18.13 -48.91
C ALA A 357 -13.10 17.85 -47.62
N ILE A 358 -13.89 16.77 -47.60
CA ILE A 358 -14.66 16.36 -46.42
C ILE A 358 -13.74 15.76 -45.33
N ALA A 359 -12.69 15.06 -45.72
CA ALA A 359 -11.68 14.52 -44.81
C ALA A 359 -10.86 15.63 -44.17
N GLU A 360 -10.45 16.66 -44.93
CA GLU A 360 -9.67 17.79 -44.41
C GLU A 360 -10.48 18.66 -43.42
N GLN A 361 -11.79 18.83 -43.68
CA GLN A 361 -12.69 19.54 -42.75
C GLN A 361 -12.94 18.73 -41.47
N ARG A 362 -13.14 17.41 -41.56
CA ARG A 362 -13.24 16.51 -40.39
C ARG A 362 -11.94 16.39 -39.61
N GLU A 363 -10.79 16.44 -40.28
CA GLU A 363 -9.47 16.37 -39.66
C GLU A 363 -9.18 17.65 -38.87
N ARG A 364 -9.57 18.82 -39.38
CA ARG A 364 -9.47 20.10 -38.66
C ARG A 364 -10.36 20.12 -37.41
N GLU A 365 -11.62 19.71 -37.54
CA GLU A 365 -12.53 19.59 -36.38
C GLU A 365 -12.09 18.52 -35.37
N ALA A 366 -11.50 17.41 -35.83
CA ALA A 366 -10.96 16.37 -34.96
C ALA A 366 -9.70 16.84 -34.22
N ARG A 367 -8.84 17.64 -34.87
CA ARG A 367 -7.63 18.20 -34.28
C ARG A 367 -7.97 19.25 -33.21
N GLU A 368 -8.95 20.12 -33.48
CA GLU A 368 -9.43 21.10 -32.49
C GLU A 368 -10.11 20.42 -31.28
N LYS A 369 -10.92 19.38 -31.51
CA LYS A 369 -11.51 18.58 -30.41
C LYS A 369 -10.46 17.80 -29.62
N ALA A 370 -9.43 17.28 -30.27
CA ALA A 370 -8.33 16.57 -29.61
C ALA A 370 -7.48 17.53 -28.77
N GLU A 371 -7.22 18.74 -29.25
CA GLU A 371 -6.48 19.77 -28.52
C GLU A 371 -7.27 20.28 -27.30
N HIS A 372 -8.58 20.51 -27.46
CA HIS A 372 -9.45 20.89 -26.34
C HIS A 372 -9.54 19.77 -25.28
N ALA A 373 -9.61 18.50 -25.71
CA ALA A 373 -9.62 17.36 -24.81
C ALA A 373 -8.27 17.15 -24.08
N GLN A 374 -7.14 17.43 -24.73
CA GLN A 374 -5.83 17.40 -24.09
C GLN A 374 -5.68 18.49 -23.03
N ARG A 375 -6.06 19.74 -23.35
CA ARG A 375 -6.03 20.85 -22.37
C ARG A 375 -6.92 20.58 -21.15
N ALA A 376 -8.13 20.05 -21.37
CA ALA A 376 -9.03 19.67 -20.27
C ALA A 376 -8.46 18.51 -19.42
N LYS A 377 -7.78 17.54 -20.04
CA LYS A 377 -7.12 16.44 -19.33
C LYS A 377 -5.94 16.95 -18.51
N GLU A 378 -5.08 17.78 -19.07
CA GLU A 378 -3.93 18.38 -18.37
C GLU A 378 -4.37 19.27 -17.20
N GLU A 379 -5.45 20.05 -17.35
CA GLU A 379 -6.01 20.85 -16.26
C GLU A 379 -6.60 19.96 -15.15
N SER A 380 -7.32 18.90 -15.52
CA SER A 380 -7.85 17.92 -14.56
C SER A 380 -6.73 17.16 -13.83
N GLU A 381 -5.62 16.88 -14.51
CA GLU A 381 -4.46 16.19 -13.97
C GLU A 381 -3.64 17.11 -13.05
N ARG A 382 -3.51 18.40 -13.38
CA ARG A 382 -2.97 19.43 -12.47
C ARG A 382 -3.80 19.56 -11.21
N LEU A 383 -5.13 19.65 -11.33
CA LEU A 383 -6.04 19.72 -10.19
C LEU A 383 -6.00 18.44 -9.34
N ALA A 384 -5.85 17.27 -9.96
CA ALA A 384 -5.70 16.00 -9.25
C ALA A 384 -4.32 15.87 -8.58
N ALA A 385 -3.25 16.37 -9.20
CA ALA A 385 -1.91 16.39 -8.62
C ALA A 385 -1.83 17.35 -7.43
N GLU A 386 -2.50 18.50 -7.50
CA GLU A 386 -2.59 19.46 -6.40
C GLU A 386 -3.37 18.88 -5.21
N LYS A 387 -4.45 18.13 -5.46
CA LYS A 387 -5.19 17.38 -4.42
C LYS A 387 -4.38 16.22 -3.83
N LYS A 388 -3.52 15.54 -4.62
CA LYS A 388 -2.63 14.47 -4.15
C LYS A 388 -1.44 14.97 -3.32
N LYS A 389 -1.03 16.24 -3.48
CA LYS A 389 0.08 16.82 -2.70
C LYS A 389 -0.26 17.05 -1.22
N LYS A 390 -1.55 17.13 -0.85
CA LYS A 390 -1.98 17.20 0.56
C LYS A 390 -2.09 15.79 1.14
N LYS A 391 -0.95 15.15 1.41
CA LYS A 391 -0.92 13.89 2.17
C LYS A 391 -1.54 14.16 3.55
N PRO A 392 -2.50 13.34 4.02
CA PRO A 392 -3.00 13.48 5.38
C PRO A 392 -1.85 13.27 6.36
N ILE A 393 -1.68 14.21 7.28
CA ILE A 393 -0.64 14.14 8.33
C ILE A 393 -0.89 12.86 9.12
N ARG A 394 0.09 11.96 9.13
CA ARG A 394 0.02 10.70 9.86
C ARG A 394 0.86 10.84 11.12
N TYR A 395 0.20 10.77 12.27
CA TYR A 395 0.89 10.82 13.55
C TYR A 395 1.44 9.44 13.95
N PRO A 396 2.60 9.38 14.62
CA PRO A 396 3.52 10.50 14.91
C PRO A 396 4.21 11.01 13.63
N THR A 397 4.39 12.33 13.53
CA THR A 397 5.08 13.01 12.41
C THR A 397 6.17 13.88 13.02
N GLU A 398 7.27 14.13 12.29
CA GLU A 398 8.30 15.05 12.72
C GLU A 398 7.72 16.46 12.96
N ASP A 399 8.20 17.14 13.99
CA ASP A 399 7.68 18.47 14.39
C ASP A 399 7.83 19.51 13.27
N LEU A 400 8.88 19.38 12.46
CA LEU A 400 9.13 20.26 11.32
C LEU A 400 8.14 20.01 10.15
N ASP A 401 7.59 18.80 10.08
CA ASP A 401 6.61 18.34 9.08
C ASP A 401 5.17 18.67 9.47
N VAL A 402 4.95 19.21 10.68
CA VAL A 402 3.64 19.69 11.11
C VAL A 402 3.32 21.00 10.37
N VAL A 403 2.33 20.91 9.48
CA VAL A 403 1.84 22.05 8.70
C VAL A 403 0.45 22.45 9.18
N LEU A 404 0.23 23.76 9.36
CA LEU A 404 -1.09 24.30 9.70
C LEU A 404 -2.12 24.00 8.59
N GLY A 405 -3.27 23.48 9.00
CA GLY A 405 -4.42 23.28 8.13
C GLY A 405 -5.05 24.60 7.67
N GLU A 406 -5.84 24.56 6.59
CA GLU A 406 -6.54 25.76 6.07
C GLU A 406 -7.51 26.37 7.10
N LYS A 407 -8.11 25.53 7.97
CA LYS A 407 -8.98 26.00 9.05
C LYS A 407 -8.20 26.78 10.11
N GLU A 408 -7.00 26.33 10.47
CA GLU A 408 -6.14 26.97 11.47
C GLU A 408 -5.54 28.28 10.95
N LYS A 409 -5.16 28.29 9.66
CA LYS A 409 -4.74 29.52 8.97
C LYS A 409 -5.87 30.55 8.92
N LYS A 410 -7.11 30.13 8.62
CA LYS A 410 -8.30 31.00 8.65
C LYS A 410 -8.65 31.48 10.07
N ALA A 411 -8.36 30.68 11.09
CA ALA A 411 -8.50 31.07 12.50
C ALA A 411 -7.35 31.96 13.02
N GLY A 412 -6.40 32.36 12.16
CA GLY A 412 -5.30 33.25 12.52
C GLY A 412 -4.19 32.59 13.34
N VAL A 413 -4.17 31.26 13.45
CA VAL A 413 -3.11 30.54 14.17
C VAL A 413 -1.80 30.69 13.40
N LYS A 414 -0.77 31.20 14.06
CA LYS A 414 0.58 31.34 13.50
C LYS A 414 1.41 30.13 13.90
N LEU A 415 2.17 29.58 12.94
CA LEU A 415 3.09 28.48 13.22
C LEU A 415 4.26 29.04 14.03
N LYS A 416 4.28 28.79 15.34
CA LYS A 416 5.39 29.16 16.21
C LYS A 416 6.30 27.95 16.38
N ARG A 417 7.48 27.98 15.76
CA ARG A 417 8.52 26.98 15.97
C ARG A 417 9.34 27.35 17.22
N PRO A 418 9.85 26.37 17.98
CA PRO A 418 10.81 26.65 19.05
C PRO A 418 12.01 27.41 18.46
N VAL A 419 12.47 28.45 19.14
CA VAL A 419 13.70 29.14 18.77
C VAL A 419 14.86 28.36 19.41
N PRO A 420 15.89 27.96 18.65
CA PRO A 420 17.05 27.28 19.23
C PRO A 420 17.63 28.10 20.38
N SER A 421 17.72 27.51 21.56
CA SER A 421 18.29 28.18 22.73
C SER A 421 19.80 28.21 22.61
N LYS A 422 20.38 29.41 22.51
CA LYS A 422 21.84 29.62 22.47
C LYS A 422 22.55 29.14 23.74
N LEU A 423 21.84 29.05 24.86
CA LEU A 423 22.36 28.61 26.15
C LEU A 423 22.22 27.09 26.36
N ALA A 424 21.28 26.45 25.66
CA ALA A 424 20.99 25.02 25.85
C ALA A 424 21.89 24.12 25.02
N MET A 425 22.53 24.66 23.97
CA MET A 425 23.45 23.89 23.13
C MET A 425 24.88 24.03 23.64
N PRO A 426 25.64 22.93 23.81
CA PRO A 426 27.01 22.94 24.34
C PRO A 426 27.97 23.90 23.63
N PHE A 427 27.84 24.05 22.31
CA PHE A 427 28.72 24.90 21.50
C PHE A 427 28.06 26.21 21.04
N GLY A 428 27.03 26.66 21.75
CA GLY A 428 26.39 27.95 21.50
C GLY A 428 25.82 28.07 20.09
N LEU A 429 26.38 28.99 19.28
CA LEU A 429 25.94 29.27 17.91
C LEU A 429 26.65 28.45 16.83
N ASP A 430 27.67 27.66 17.17
CA ASP A 430 28.38 26.83 16.19
C ASP A 430 27.51 25.64 15.78
N GLN A 431 26.75 25.82 14.69
CA GLN A 431 25.79 24.83 14.21
C GLN A 431 26.48 23.55 13.72
N GLU A 432 27.67 23.66 13.12
CA GLU A 432 28.42 22.51 12.61
C GLU A 432 28.90 21.63 13.76
N THR A 433 29.55 22.23 14.77
CA THR A 433 30.01 21.48 15.95
C THR A 433 28.85 20.91 16.75
N ASN A 434 27.76 21.66 16.92
CA ASN A 434 26.55 21.14 17.57
C ASN A 434 25.92 19.98 16.78
N SER A 435 25.94 20.03 15.46
CA SER A 435 25.46 18.93 14.60
C SER A 435 26.33 17.69 14.76
N ALA A 436 27.66 17.85 14.73
CA ALA A 436 28.60 16.75 14.94
C ALA A 436 28.50 16.16 16.35
N PHE A 437 28.31 17.00 17.38
CA PHE A 437 28.09 16.58 18.77
C PHE A 437 26.82 15.74 18.90
N LEU A 438 25.69 16.22 18.36
CA LEU A 438 24.43 15.48 18.40
C LEU A 438 24.50 14.17 17.60
N MET A 439 25.14 14.20 16.44
CA MET A 439 25.35 13.01 15.62
C MET A 439 26.15 11.95 16.39
N THR A 440 27.26 12.35 16.99
CA THR A 440 28.15 11.47 17.75
C THR A 440 27.43 10.88 18.97
N TRP A 441 26.77 11.74 19.77
CA TRP A 441 26.01 11.28 20.93
C TRP A 441 24.90 10.31 20.53
N ASN A 442 24.10 10.67 19.52
CA ASN A 442 23.01 9.85 19.04
C ASN A 442 23.51 8.51 18.49
N PHE A 443 24.62 8.50 17.74
CA PHE A 443 25.23 7.29 17.23
C PHE A 443 25.63 6.34 18.36
N VAL A 444 26.36 6.84 19.37
CA VAL A 444 26.83 6.03 20.50
C VAL A 444 25.67 5.49 21.34
N VAL A 445 24.60 6.28 21.52
CA VAL A 445 23.42 5.85 22.29
C VAL A 445 22.56 4.86 21.50
N VAL A 446 22.26 5.12 20.23
CA VAL A 446 21.43 4.25 19.38
C VAL A 446 22.12 2.91 19.13
N TYR A 447 23.41 2.94 18.83
CA TYR A 447 24.22 1.73 18.63
C TYR A 447 24.92 1.28 19.91
N GLY A 448 24.41 1.64 21.09
CA GLY A 448 24.98 1.24 22.38
C GLY A 448 25.04 -0.28 22.55
N GLN A 449 24.03 -1.02 22.08
CA GLN A 449 24.01 -2.48 22.15
C GLN A 449 25.14 -3.14 21.33
N PRO A 450 25.32 -2.86 20.02
CA PRO A 450 26.43 -3.42 19.25
C PRO A 450 27.80 -2.84 19.63
N LEU A 451 27.86 -1.64 20.22
CA LEU A 451 29.11 -1.04 20.72
C LEU A 451 29.45 -1.47 22.15
N HIS A 452 28.58 -2.21 22.83
CA HIS A 452 28.70 -2.57 24.25
C HIS A 452 28.84 -1.36 25.20
N ILE A 453 28.16 -0.25 24.86
CA ILE A 453 28.13 0.97 25.66
C ILE A 453 26.76 1.10 26.29
N SER A 454 26.73 1.34 27.61
CA SER A 454 25.47 1.61 28.32
C SER A 454 24.94 2.99 27.93
N PRO A 455 23.60 3.19 27.87
CA PRO A 455 23.05 4.51 27.56
C PRO A 455 23.43 5.53 28.64
N PHE A 456 23.81 6.73 28.23
CA PHE A 456 24.15 7.86 29.09
C PHE A 456 23.50 9.15 28.57
N THR A 457 23.40 10.17 29.42
CA THR A 457 22.71 11.41 29.06
C THR A 457 23.57 12.30 28.16
N MET A 458 22.93 13.21 27.43
CA MET A 458 23.65 14.20 26.63
C MET A 458 24.50 15.14 27.51
N ASP A 459 24.06 15.39 28.74
CA ASP A 459 24.79 16.21 29.71
C ASP A 459 26.08 15.52 30.19
N ASP A 460 26.03 14.20 30.45
CA ASP A 460 27.21 13.40 30.79
C ASP A 460 28.23 13.41 29.64
N PHE A 461 27.75 13.40 28.40
CA PHE A 461 28.61 13.47 27.21
C PHE A 461 29.29 14.83 27.07
N ASP A 462 28.55 15.93 27.25
CA ASP A 462 29.13 17.28 27.24
C ASP A 462 30.17 17.45 28.37
N ALA A 463 29.84 16.99 29.58
CA ALA A 463 30.77 17.01 30.71
C ALA A 463 32.05 16.20 30.42
N ALA A 464 31.91 15.01 29.82
CA ALA A 464 33.04 14.18 29.44
C ALA A 464 33.93 14.85 28.37
N LEU A 465 33.34 15.48 27.35
CA LEU A 465 34.09 16.22 26.33
C LEU A 465 34.82 17.45 26.87
N ARG A 466 34.34 18.05 27.97
CA ARG A 466 34.99 19.18 28.65
C ARG A 466 35.99 18.76 29.72
N HIS A 467 36.10 17.47 30.03
CA HIS A 467 37.03 16.97 31.05
C HIS A 467 38.47 17.31 30.69
N SER A 468 39.17 18.05 31.55
CA SER A 468 40.52 18.56 31.29
C SER A 468 41.61 17.91 32.16
N LEU A 469 41.22 17.10 33.15
CA LEU A 469 42.16 16.46 34.07
C LEU A 469 42.71 15.16 33.48
N ILE A 470 44.01 14.95 33.63
CA ILE A 470 44.65 13.67 33.27
C ILE A 470 44.35 12.62 34.35
N GLU A 471 44.41 13.03 35.62
CA GLU A 471 44.08 12.20 36.78
C GLU A 471 43.03 12.93 37.65
N PRO A 472 41.87 12.31 37.93
CA PRO A 472 41.43 10.99 37.44
C PRO A 472 41.07 11.01 35.94
N PRO A 473 41.29 9.90 35.20
CA PRO A 473 40.90 9.81 33.80
C PRO A 473 39.38 9.76 33.63
N CYS A 474 38.87 10.31 32.53
CA CYS A 474 37.46 10.25 32.20
C CYS A 474 37.09 8.86 31.65
N GLN A 475 36.43 8.06 32.49
CA GLN A 475 36.01 6.69 32.15
C GLN A 475 35.08 6.63 30.93
N LEU A 476 34.18 7.62 30.78
CA LEU A 476 33.24 7.64 29.66
C LEU A 476 33.97 7.84 28.33
N LEU A 477 34.95 8.74 28.27
CA LEU A 477 35.76 8.94 27.06
C LEU A 477 36.61 7.72 26.72
N SER A 478 37.24 7.11 27.73
CA SER A 478 38.06 5.92 27.51
C SER A 478 37.24 4.74 26.98
N GLU A 479 36.01 4.55 27.48
CA GLU A 479 35.12 3.49 26.98
C GLU A 479 34.59 3.79 25.57
N ILE A 480 34.19 5.04 25.28
CA ILE A 480 33.71 5.42 23.93
C ILE A 480 34.84 5.23 22.91
N HIS A 481 36.06 5.68 23.20
CA HIS A 481 37.16 5.53 22.26
C HIS A 481 37.61 4.08 22.13
N ALA A 482 37.71 3.32 23.23
CA ALA A 482 38.12 1.92 23.16
C ALA A 482 37.16 1.07 22.33
N THR A 483 35.85 1.26 22.51
CA THR A 483 34.82 0.52 21.77
C THR A 483 34.80 0.88 20.29
N LEU A 484 34.91 2.18 19.96
CA LEU A 484 35.05 2.62 18.56
C LEU A 484 36.35 2.10 17.93
N ILE A 485 37.48 2.11 18.63
CA ILE A 485 38.75 1.55 18.15
C ILE A 485 38.59 0.06 17.85
N TYR A 486 37.98 -0.73 18.75
CA TYR A 486 37.73 -2.15 18.52
C TYR A 486 36.84 -2.39 17.30
N ASN A 487 35.85 -1.54 17.09
CA ASN A 487 34.97 -1.60 15.93
C ASN A 487 35.74 -1.29 14.63
N LEU A 488 36.56 -0.25 14.64
CA LEU A 488 37.36 0.20 13.48
C LEU A 488 38.42 -0.81 13.04
N ARG A 489 38.92 -1.67 13.94
CA ARG A 489 39.81 -2.80 13.57
C ARG A 489 39.20 -3.75 12.54
N THR A 490 37.88 -3.78 12.43
CA THR A 490 37.18 -4.65 11.47
C THR A 490 36.96 -4.00 10.11
N ILE A 491 37.20 -2.68 10.01
CA ILE A 491 36.99 -1.91 8.79
C ILE A 491 38.30 -1.93 7.98
N PRO A 492 38.25 -2.11 6.65
CA PRO A 492 39.45 -2.08 5.82
C PRO A 492 40.10 -0.70 5.85
N PHE A 493 41.43 -0.66 5.92
CA PHE A 493 42.21 0.57 5.95
C PHE A 493 43.51 0.44 5.16
N ASN A 494 44.08 1.59 4.81
CA ASN A 494 45.39 1.70 4.17
C ASN A 494 46.40 2.17 5.20
N ARG A 495 47.43 1.36 5.47
CA ARG A 495 48.46 1.73 6.44
C ARG A 495 49.12 3.06 6.06
N HIS A 496 49.26 3.94 7.05
CA HIS A 496 49.88 5.26 6.89
C HIS A 496 49.16 6.19 5.89
N SER A 497 47.86 6.01 5.65
CA SER A 497 47.02 6.89 4.82
C SER A 497 47.23 8.38 5.15
N ALA A 498 47.25 8.73 6.44
CA ALA A 498 47.46 10.11 6.88
C ALA A 498 48.84 10.65 6.47
N VAL A 499 49.88 9.84 6.63
CA VAL A 499 51.26 10.23 6.30
C VAL A 499 51.41 10.46 4.79
N MET A 500 50.88 9.54 3.98
CA MET A 500 50.91 9.68 2.52
C MET A 500 50.19 10.96 2.07
N SER A 501 48.98 11.20 2.60
CA SER A 501 48.21 12.40 2.30
C SER A 501 48.92 13.70 2.69
N LEU A 502 49.65 13.71 3.83
CA LEU A 502 50.45 14.87 4.26
C LEU A 502 51.68 15.09 3.36
N VAL A 503 52.33 14.01 2.92
CA VAL A 503 53.48 14.08 1.99
C VAL A 503 53.05 14.60 0.62
N ASP A 504 51.91 14.15 0.10
CA ASP A 504 51.35 14.65 -1.16
C ASP A 504 51.02 16.16 -1.04
N TYR A 505 50.38 16.56 0.07
CA TYR A 505 50.10 17.97 0.34
C TYR A 505 51.37 18.82 0.42
N LYS A 506 52.45 18.30 1.02
CA LYS A 506 53.77 18.95 1.06
C LYS A 506 54.34 19.14 -0.34
N GLN A 507 54.21 18.16 -1.23
CA GLN A 507 54.71 18.27 -2.60
C GLN A 507 53.99 19.37 -3.38
N GLU A 508 52.69 19.54 -3.16
CA GLU A 508 51.88 20.55 -3.84
C GLU A 508 52.02 21.96 -3.27
N HIS A 509 52.07 22.10 -1.93
CA HIS A 509 51.97 23.38 -1.23
C HIS A 509 53.26 23.82 -0.52
N GLY A 510 54.30 22.99 -0.54
CA GLY A 510 55.53 23.19 0.22
C GLY A 510 55.40 22.82 1.70
N ASP A 511 56.53 22.84 2.42
CA ASP A 511 56.60 22.51 3.84
C ASP A 511 56.27 23.72 4.74
N ASN A 512 55.03 24.20 4.66
CA ASN A 512 54.57 25.31 5.49
C ASN A 512 54.45 24.88 6.96
N GLU A 513 54.64 25.78 7.92
CA GLU A 513 54.41 25.50 9.35
C GLU A 513 52.92 25.68 9.72
N LEU A 514 52.37 24.75 10.52
CA LEU A 514 51.06 24.91 11.16
C LEU A 514 51.24 24.79 12.67
N LEU A 515 50.80 25.81 13.42
CA LEU A 515 51.05 25.92 14.87
C LEU A 515 52.53 25.79 15.26
N GLY A 516 53.45 26.18 14.35
CA GLY A 516 54.90 26.07 14.57
C GLY A 516 55.52 24.71 14.23
N VAL A 517 54.76 23.77 13.66
CA VAL A 517 55.25 22.44 13.26
C VAL A 517 55.21 22.26 11.75
N SER A 518 56.33 21.85 11.16
CA SER A 518 56.40 21.48 9.74
C SER A 518 55.82 20.08 9.48
N ILE A 519 55.52 19.76 8.22
CA ILE A 519 55.01 18.44 7.85
C ILE A 519 56.07 17.36 8.14
N ASP A 520 57.35 17.65 7.94
CA ASP A 520 58.45 16.72 8.25
C ASP A 520 58.55 16.44 9.75
N GLN A 521 58.42 17.47 10.60
CA GLN A 521 58.41 17.30 12.04
C GLN A 521 57.19 16.48 12.51
N LEU A 522 56.01 16.76 11.95
CA LEU A 522 54.78 16.03 12.27
C LEU A 522 54.86 14.56 11.85
N THR A 523 55.31 14.28 10.62
CA THR A 523 55.43 12.90 10.12
C THR A 523 56.50 12.11 10.87
N ALA A 524 57.58 12.74 11.32
CA ALA A 524 58.55 12.13 12.22
C ALA A 524 57.92 11.76 13.57
N ALA A 525 57.18 12.67 14.22
CA ALA A 525 56.50 12.38 15.49
C ALA A 525 55.43 11.28 15.37
N MET A 526 54.76 11.18 14.23
CA MET A 526 53.78 10.11 13.95
C MET A 526 54.42 8.73 13.75
N ALA A 527 55.72 8.66 13.46
CA ALA A 527 56.43 7.39 13.29
C ALA A 527 56.55 6.62 14.61
N ASP A 528 56.67 7.35 15.73
CA ASP A 528 56.92 6.77 17.04
C ASP A 528 55.64 6.39 17.81
N VAL A 529 54.47 6.85 17.35
CA VAL A 529 53.20 6.74 18.09
C VAL A 529 52.15 5.91 17.34
N GLY A 530 51.37 5.12 18.09
CA GLY A 530 50.19 4.41 17.57
C GLY A 530 50.53 3.26 16.63
N ASN A 531 51.72 2.68 16.74
CA ASN A 531 52.12 1.51 15.97
C ASN A 531 51.43 0.25 16.49
N ASN A 532 50.98 -0.63 15.57
CA ASN A 532 50.26 -1.87 15.91
C ASN A 532 48.98 -1.67 16.74
N TRP A 533 48.31 -0.52 16.61
CA TRP A 533 47.07 -0.20 17.34
C TRP A 533 45.97 -1.25 17.12
N GLU A 534 45.99 -1.96 15.98
CA GLU A 534 45.03 -3.02 15.65
C GLU A 534 45.17 -4.25 16.55
N ARG A 535 46.34 -4.43 17.18
CA ARG A 535 46.64 -5.55 18.10
C ARG A 535 46.72 -5.12 19.56
N ALA A 536 46.78 -3.82 19.85
CA ALA A 536 46.88 -3.32 21.22
C ALA A 536 45.68 -3.77 22.07
N PRO A 537 45.88 -4.44 23.22
CA PRO A 537 44.77 -4.84 24.08
C PRO A 537 44.30 -3.67 24.96
N LEU A 538 43.07 -3.18 24.76
CA LEU A 538 42.46 -2.14 25.60
C LEU A 538 41.56 -2.81 26.65
N ARG A 539 42.16 -3.41 27.67
CA ARG A 539 41.42 -4.21 28.67
C ARG A 539 40.61 -3.34 29.63
N HIS A 540 39.38 -3.75 29.94
CA HIS A 540 38.55 -3.05 30.92
C HIS A 540 39.18 -3.09 32.34
N SER A 541 39.91 -4.15 32.67
CA SER A 541 40.55 -4.35 33.99
C SER A 541 41.69 -3.37 34.26
N GLU A 542 42.25 -2.79 33.19
CA GLU A 542 43.37 -1.84 33.22
C GLU A 542 42.87 -0.41 32.93
N GLY A 543 41.56 -0.15 33.06
CA GLY A 543 40.99 1.17 32.80
C GLY A 543 41.13 1.64 31.35
N ARG A 544 41.21 0.69 30.39
CA ARG A 544 41.44 0.96 28.96
C ARG A 544 42.73 1.73 28.67
N GLU A 545 43.77 1.57 29.49
CA GLU A 545 45.06 2.25 29.29
C GLU A 545 45.61 2.06 27.86
N GLY A 546 46.17 3.13 27.28
CA GLY A 546 46.76 3.13 25.94
C GLY A 546 45.76 3.36 24.80
N TRP A 547 44.51 3.72 25.10
CA TRP A 547 43.52 4.05 24.08
C TRP A 547 43.90 5.32 23.30
N GLU A 548 44.60 6.27 23.92
CA GLU A 548 45.04 7.53 23.28
C GLU A 548 46.10 7.29 22.19
N GLU A 549 47.04 6.37 22.43
CA GLU A 549 48.00 5.94 21.40
C GLU A 549 47.30 5.19 20.28
N SER A 550 46.38 4.29 20.65
CA SER A 550 45.59 3.52 19.70
C SER A 550 44.70 4.41 18.83
N LEU A 551 44.20 5.53 19.40
CA LEU A 551 43.47 6.56 18.66
C LEU A 551 44.36 7.21 17.60
N VAL A 552 45.59 7.60 17.94
CA VAL A 552 46.53 8.18 16.96
C VAL A 552 46.85 7.16 15.85
N GLY A 553 47.04 5.89 16.20
CA GLY A 553 47.21 4.81 15.22
C GLY A 553 46.00 4.66 14.29
N CYS A 554 44.79 4.69 14.84
CA CYS A 554 43.55 4.67 14.08
C CYS A 554 43.45 5.85 13.10
N LEU A 555 43.75 7.07 13.55
CA LEU A 555 43.77 8.25 12.68
C LEU A 555 44.84 8.12 11.59
N LYS A 556 46.01 7.58 11.91
CA LYS A 556 47.11 7.38 10.96
C LYS A 556 46.72 6.49 9.77
N ASP A 557 45.90 5.47 10.02
CA ASP A 557 45.53 4.47 9.02
C ASP A 557 44.18 4.73 8.32
N HIS A 558 43.23 5.39 8.98
CA HIS A 558 41.91 5.65 8.39
C HIS A 558 41.72 7.08 7.84
N ALA A 559 42.48 8.07 8.33
CA ALA A 559 42.29 9.46 7.94
C ALA A 559 43.18 9.89 6.77
N ASN A 560 42.73 10.89 6.03
CA ASN A 560 43.48 11.67 5.04
C ASN A 560 42.91 13.10 5.01
N LEU A 561 43.54 14.02 4.28
CA LEU A 561 43.10 15.42 4.25
C LEU A 561 41.77 15.62 3.51
N GLU A 562 41.30 14.65 2.73
CA GLU A 562 40.00 14.72 2.05
C GLU A 562 38.84 14.34 2.99
N ASN A 563 38.99 13.23 3.73
CA ASN A 563 37.96 12.71 4.61
C ASN A 563 37.98 13.35 6.01
N PHE A 564 39.12 13.92 6.41
CA PHE A 564 39.30 14.61 7.68
C PHE A 564 40.17 15.87 7.49
N PRO A 565 39.59 16.98 7.02
CA PRO A 565 40.36 18.19 6.66
C PRO A 565 41.17 18.80 7.82
N ARG A 566 40.71 18.62 9.07
CA ARG A 566 41.40 19.09 10.28
C ARG A 566 42.47 18.11 10.81
N LEU A 567 42.76 17.04 10.06
CA LEU A 567 43.75 16.01 10.41
C LEU A 567 45.08 16.60 10.86
N ARG A 568 45.63 17.52 10.06
CA ARG A 568 46.93 18.13 10.34
C ARG A 568 46.92 18.90 11.66
N GLU A 569 45.92 19.77 11.87
CA GLU A 569 45.78 20.59 13.07
C GLU A 569 45.61 19.71 14.33
N ILE A 570 44.77 18.69 14.24
CA ILE A 570 44.43 17.80 15.36
C ILE A 570 45.62 16.91 15.73
N LEU A 571 46.32 16.34 14.74
CA LEU A 571 47.52 15.54 15.01
C LEU A 571 48.65 16.39 15.61
N THR A 572 48.83 17.64 15.15
CA THR A 572 49.79 18.55 15.77
C THR A 572 49.44 18.81 17.24
N ARG A 573 48.16 19.05 17.57
CA ARG A 573 47.73 19.23 18.97
C ARG A 573 47.80 17.96 19.83
N LEU A 574 47.74 16.77 19.21
CA LEU A 574 47.84 15.48 19.90
C LEU A 574 49.29 15.03 20.14
N LEU A 575 50.25 15.59 19.40
CA LEU A 575 51.65 15.14 19.40
C LEU A 575 52.64 16.22 19.84
N PHE A 576 52.23 17.49 19.97
CA PHE A 576 53.11 18.58 20.36
C PHE A 576 52.50 19.43 21.47
N ALA A 577 53.29 19.67 22.52
CA ALA A 577 52.98 20.60 23.61
C ALA A 577 53.54 22.00 23.30
N PRO A 578 52.95 23.07 23.89
CA PRO A 578 53.57 24.39 23.92
C PRO A 578 54.88 24.36 24.73
N ASP A 579 55.83 25.22 24.41
CA ASP A 579 57.07 25.33 25.17
C ASP A 579 56.82 25.86 26.58
N ASP A 580 57.39 25.19 27.60
CA ASP A 580 57.22 25.54 29.02
C ASP A 580 57.86 26.88 29.45
N THR A 581 58.44 27.65 28.51
CA THR A 581 59.18 28.89 28.81
C THR A 581 58.34 30.05 29.34
N ASP A 582 57.00 29.99 29.26
CA ASP A 582 56.12 31.05 29.77
C ASP A 582 55.56 30.80 31.19
N ALA A 583 55.88 29.68 31.84
CA ALA A 583 55.34 29.35 33.16
C ALA A 583 56.20 29.82 34.36
N SER A 584 57.40 30.38 34.13
CA SER A 584 58.29 30.87 35.22
C SER A 584 58.55 32.39 35.20
N GLY A 585 57.90 33.15 34.32
CA GLY A 585 57.99 34.61 34.30
C GLY A 585 56.88 35.25 35.14
N SER A 586 57.15 35.57 36.41
CA SER A 586 56.36 36.55 37.17
C SER A 586 56.46 37.93 36.51
N ALA A 587 55.64 38.20 35.51
CA ALA A 587 55.44 39.55 34.99
C ALA A 587 53.94 39.75 34.73
N ALA A 588 53.36 40.73 35.42
CA ALA A 588 51.96 41.11 35.27
C ALA A 588 51.63 41.43 33.79
N PRO A 589 50.45 41.04 33.27
CA PRO A 589 50.09 41.31 31.89
C PRO A 589 49.78 42.80 31.71
N SER A 590 50.60 43.48 30.91
CA SER A 590 50.28 44.80 30.35
C SER A 590 49.12 44.70 29.36
N PRO A 591 48.18 45.67 29.30
CA PRO A 591 46.89 45.50 28.62
C PRO A 591 46.92 45.71 27.09
N SER A 592 48.05 45.56 26.40
CA SER A 592 48.13 45.90 24.96
C SER A 592 48.87 44.93 24.03
N THR A 593 49.14 43.69 24.43
CA THR A 593 49.74 42.71 23.51
C THR A 593 48.63 41.87 22.88
N SER A 594 48.45 42.03 21.57
CA SER A 594 47.71 41.08 20.72
C SER A 594 48.14 39.64 21.00
N PRO A 595 47.22 38.65 21.04
CA PRO A 595 47.56 37.27 21.41
C PRO A 595 48.61 36.70 20.44
N THR A 596 49.78 36.34 20.97
CA THR A 596 50.83 35.64 20.22
C THR A 596 50.24 34.33 19.67
N PRO A 597 50.43 33.99 18.38
CA PRO A 597 49.91 32.76 17.83
C PRO A 597 50.50 31.55 18.59
N MET A 598 49.62 30.66 19.04
CA MET A 598 49.98 29.45 19.80
C MET A 598 50.96 28.59 18.98
N ARG A 599 52.19 28.44 19.47
CA ARG A 599 53.21 27.53 18.93
C ARG A 599 53.28 26.26 19.78
N LEU A 600 53.33 25.11 19.11
CA LEU A 600 53.46 23.79 19.69
C LEU A 600 54.73 23.18 19.12
N THR A 601 55.79 23.07 19.91
CA THR A 601 57.14 22.79 19.39
C THR A 601 57.79 21.59 20.06
N THR A 602 57.26 21.15 21.20
CA THR A 602 57.82 20.05 21.99
C THR A 602 57.04 18.75 21.75
N PRO A 603 57.62 17.72 21.09
CA PRO A 603 56.98 16.42 20.91
C PRO A 603 56.58 15.81 22.26
N THR A 604 55.31 15.46 22.43
CA THR A 604 54.74 14.99 23.69
C THR A 604 53.73 13.88 23.43
N HIS A 605 53.62 12.96 24.39
CA HIS A 605 52.82 11.75 24.24
C HIS A 605 51.30 12.05 24.29
N PRO A 606 50.44 11.40 23.45
CA PRO A 606 49.01 11.72 23.34
C PRO A 606 48.23 11.65 24.67
N LYS A 607 48.62 10.74 25.58
CA LYS A 607 48.04 10.61 26.94
C LYS A 607 48.05 11.93 27.73
N GLN A 608 49.05 12.79 27.49
CA GLN A 608 49.18 14.08 28.18
C GLN A 608 48.45 15.23 27.46
N LEU A 609 48.10 15.04 26.18
CA LEU A 609 47.61 16.09 25.30
C LEU A 609 46.12 15.96 24.96
N TYR A 610 45.56 14.75 24.94
CA TYR A 610 44.15 14.54 24.58
C TYR A 610 43.20 15.37 25.46
N TYR A 611 43.39 15.37 26.79
CA TYR A 611 42.58 16.15 27.74
C TYR A 611 42.84 17.67 27.67
N LYS A 612 43.86 18.12 26.92
CA LYS A 612 44.12 19.54 26.63
C LYS A 612 43.49 19.98 25.30
N LEU A 613 43.01 19.04 24.49
CA LEU A 613 42.34 19.38 23.23
C LEU A 613 41.09 20.23 23.48
N PRO A 614 40.82 21.25 22.64
CA PRO A 614 39.54 21.93 22.61
C PRO A 614 38.38 20.92 22.47
N PRO A 615 37.25 21.10 23.16
CA PRO A 615 36.11 20.18 23.05
C PRO A 615 35.60 20.00 21.61
N LYS A 616 35.73 21.03 20.76
CA LYS A 616 35.42 20.95 19.33
C LYS A 616 36.27 19.90 18.60
N ASP A 617 37.56 19.85 18.86
CA ASP A 617 38.47 18.89 18.21
C ASP A 617 38.15 17.46 18.65
N ARG A 618 37.75 17.26 19.91
CA ARG A 618 37.31 15.94 20.41
C ARG A 618 36.02 15.48 19.73
N VAL A 619 35.08 16.40 19.52
CA VAL A 619 33.85 16.13 18.76
C VAL A 619 34.20 15.77 17.32
N ASP A 620 35.11 16.49 16.67
CA ASP A 620 35.52 16.19 15.29
C ASP A 620 36.17 14.81 15.17
N ILE A 621 37.04 14.43 16.11
CA ILE A 621 37.64 13.09 16.17
C ILE A 621 36.55 12.03 16.32
N LEU A 622 35.65 12.19 17.29
CA LEU A 622 34.60 11.21 17.54
C LEU A 622 33.60 11.12 16.39
N ALA A 623 33.25 12.25 15.77
CA ALA A 623 32.37 12.30 14.62
C ALA A 623 32.99 11.54 13.43
N PHE A 624 34.29 11.73 13.18
CA PHE A 624 35.04 10.97 12.19
C PHE A 624 35.02 9.46 12.48
N MET A 625 35.32 9.06 13.72
CA MET A 625 35.28 7.65 14.13
C MET A 625 33.89 7.03 14.00
N CYS A 626 32.82 7.75 14.39
CA CYS A 626 31.43 7.29 14.26
C CYS A 626 31.05 7.09 12.79
N ASN A 627 31.40 8.05 11.91
CA ASN A 627 31.11 7.94 10.48
C ASN A 627 31.76 6.71 9.84
N LEU A 628 33.00 6.38 10.23
CA LEU A 628 33.65 5.16 9.80
C LEU A 628 32.97 3.92 10.38
N ALA A 629 32.68 3.93 11.68
CA ALA A 629 32.09 2.81 12.40
C ALA A 629 30.73 2.37 11.85
N VAL A 630 29.95 3.26 11.20
CA VAL A 630 28.69 2.90 10.49
C VAL A 630 28.90 1.73 9.53
N SER A 631 30.05 1.67 8.83
CA SER A 631 30.37 0.63 7.85
C SER A 631 30.82 -0.70 8.47
N SER A 632 30.88 -0.78 9.80
CA SER A 632 31.34 -1.97 10.50
C SER A 632 30.34 -3.11 10.45
N LYS A 633 30.88 -4.33 10.44
CA LYS A 633 30.07 -5.55 10.45
C LYS A 633 29.13 -5.61 11.67
N ALA A 634 29.59 -5.15 12.84
CA ALA A 634 28.80 -5.17 14.06
C ALA A 634 27.53 -4.30 13.95
N ILE A 635 27.66 -3.10 13.36
CA ILE A 635 26.52 -2.19 13.19
C ILE A 635 25.59 -2.70 12.09
N HIS A 636 26.12 -3.15 10.95
CA HIS A 636 25.31 -3.74 9.89
C HIS A 636 24.48 -4.93 10.38
N MET A 637 25.09 -5.87 11.11
CA MET A 637 24.37 -7.01 11.68
C MET A 637 23.27 -6.57 12.66
N HIS A 638 23.53 -5.52 13.47
CA HIS A 638 22.52 -5.00 14.38
C HIS A 638 21.35 -4.32 13.65
N MET A 639 21.62 -3.58 12.56
CA MET A 639 20.58 -2.99 11.73
C MET A 639 19.68 -4.05 11.09
N GLU A 640 20.27 -5.13 10.56
CA GLU A 640 19.51 -6.27 10.01
C GLU A 640 18.62 -6.91 11.08
N LEU A 641 19.15 -7.16 12.28
CA LEU A 641 18.36 -7.68 13.41
C LEU A 641 17.21 -6.75 13.80
N CYS A 642 17.44 -5.43 13.81
CA CYS A 642 16.40 -4.43 14.08
C CYS A 642 15.29 -4.45 13.01
N GLU A 643 15.63 -4.62 11.73
CA GLU A 643 14.66 -4.74 10.65
C GLU A 643 13.80 -6.01 10.76
N GLU A 644 14.42 -7.13 11.13
CA GLU A 644 13.72 -8.39 11.41
C GLU A 644 12.75 -8.25 12.58
N GLN A 645 13.19 -7.67 13.70
CA GLN A 645 12.36 -7.40 14.87
C GLN A 645 11.18 -6.48 14.54
N LEU A 646 11.43 -5.40 13.81
CA LEU A 646 10.39 -4.47 13.37
C LEU A 646 9.35 -5.16 12.47
N THR A 647 9.78 -6.10 11.63
CA THR A 647 8.88 -6.93 10.82
C THR A 647 8.06 -7.89 11.69
N ALA A 648 8.67 -8.51 12.71
CA ALA A 648 7.96 -9.36 13.67
C ALA A 648 6.91 -8.58 14.46
N LEU A 649 7.25 -7.41 15.00
CA LEU A 649 6.33 -6.54 15.73
C LEU A 649 5.17 -6.03 14.86
N ARG A 650 5.41 -5.79 13.56
CA ARG A 650 4.33 -5.47 12.61
C ARG A 650 3.34 -6.63 12.46
N LYS A 651 3.83 -7.87 12.41
CA LYS A 651 2.97 -9.07 12.36
C LYS A 651 2.16 -9.21 13.65
N GLU A 652 2.81 -9.05 14.81
CA GLU A 652 2.15 -9.10 16.11
C GLU A 652 1.08 -8.00 16.24
N LYS A 653 1.38 -6.77 15.82
CA LYS A 653 0.41 -5.67 15.79
C LYS A 653 -0.80 -5.99 14.91
N ILE A 654 -0.62 -6.66 13.78
CA ILE A 654 -1.72 -7.10 12.91
C ILE A 654 -2.54 -8.17 13.64
N GLU A 655 -1.90 -9.11 14.33
CA GLU A 655 -2.56 -10.15 15.10
C GLU A 655 -3.37 -9.59 16.27
N VAL A 656 -2.80 -8.67 17.06
CA VAL A 656 -3.52 -7.96 18.14
C VAL A 656 -4.71 -7.17 17.60
N ASN A 657 -4.57 -6.53 16.43
CA ASN A 657 -5.70 -5.85 15.80
C ASN A 657 -6.77 -6.83 15.27
N ARG A 658 -6.37 -8.06 14.91
CA ARG A 658 -7.30 -9.12 14.52
C ARG A 658 -8.05 -9.66 15.74
N THR A 659 -7.38 -9.85 16.87
CA THR A 659 -8.03 -10.29 18.12
C THR A 659 -8.95 -9.21 18.70
N LYS A 660 -8.60 -7.92 18.62
CA LYS A 660 -9.50 -6.82 19.02
C LYS A 660 -10.76 -6.68 18.16
N LYS A 661 -10.75 -7.22 16.95
CA LYS A 661 -11.88 -7.15 16.00
C LYS A 661 -12.73 -8.43 15.99
N ALA A 662 -12.20 -9.53 16.52
CA ALA A 662 -12.94 -10.74 16.83
C ALA A 662 -13.68 -10.52 18.15
#